data_AF-A0A842Q8Q6-F1
#
_entry.id   AF-A0A842Q8Q6-F1
#
_cell.length_a   1.000
_cell.length_b   1.000
_cell.length_c   1.000
_cell.angle_alpha   90.00
_cell.angle_beta   90.00
_cell.angle_gamma   90.00
#
_symmetry.space_group_name_H-M   'P 1'
#
loop_
_entity.id
_entity.type
_entity.pdbx_description
1 polymer ?
#
loop_
_entity_poly.entity_id
_entity_poly.type
_entity_poly.pdbx_seq_one_letter_code
_entity_poly.pdbx_strand_id
1 'polypeptide(L)'
;MSKELWVLKVVDVRIYLGPSVYAPERSTIKPQVETGDDDVVNVGKYRKILSELQSHLDLKEPNFEKREDGFPLWPLLPNLTAALLTEATGNEHKVVRSIEKIESCYEYVIEMDTEKVASNAAYDAVYVLNAMNADEPVDFGGIIETLERDYYKYSLGPSTDSIVSAADEKGIPSMRLNDYSLVQLGYGAKNRKIEATTTDATSFVGMKIAQLKSMTKDVLKMGGLPVPEGSAVETWDEGKAVIEDIDGSFAIKPVDSSKGRGATTNLRSVESARKAFDSARNFSDQVLIEEHVEGRDYRVLVVGKKVVAVSERKPASVTGDGEHTVEELIDEVNADPMRGEGHELPLTKITIDEQTRLCLRKQQLNLDSTPEQGRKVILKTTANLSTGGVAIDKTDEIHPVNETIAIRAARLLGMDVCGVDVIAPNVTESWYQNGGRIIEINASPGLRMHIHPRQGKAREPGKAIVSQLFPDEKDSRIPIIPITGTNGKTTTTLLVSHILRLAGYDVGTTTTEGIYVRGSRILQCDCTGPWSAEVILKDATTDAAVLETARGGILKRGLGFDQADISTVLNVTEEHLGEHGIETVEGMAEVKGLLYEVTHPDGWAVVNCDDDLVWEQSERFGGKKIGFSQSPQNQRLNKFKDEDLPYVTIRDETISIHDGQRLLPLVAVDSVPITFEGIADFNIENALAATAIAHAMDVSLDTIRAGLLSFAPTPELNPGRSNMLRIGSFNVFIDYAHNKAAMELVSKFLFKLKKRWGLARLTGAICLPGNRRDTEYREIMKIVADTFDKVYLKEDKNTRGRERGELAQILQESLLSAGMSEKDIHSYSIEPGAIKRALQNSVEDELIFVNFESFETVYDAISEYRNQEMAGGRGL
;
A
#
# COMPACT_ATOMS: atom_id res chain seq x y z
N MET A 1 13.38 -47.41 -6.71
CA MET A 1 13.13 -46.65 -5.47
C MET A 1 14.17 -45.55 -5.40
N SER A 2 13.97 -44.49 -6.19
CA SER A 2 14.72 -43.25 -6.08
C SER A 2 14.27 -42.57 -4.80
N LYS A 3 15.16 -42.43 -3.82
CA LYS A 3 14.93 -41.50 -2.71
C LYS A 3 14.76 -40.13 -3.33
N GLU A 4 13.56 -39.57 -3.30
CA GLU A 4 13.34 -38.17 -3.61
C GLU A 4 14.15 -37.35 -2.60
N LEU A 5 15.26 -36.76 -3.06
CA LEU A 5 16.12 -35.86 -2.30
C LEU A 5 15.41 -34.50 -2.18
N TRP A 6 14.46 -34.37 -1.26
CA TRP A 6 13.95 -33.06 -0.84
C TRP A 6 14.70 -32.63 0.43
N VAL A 7 15.67 -31.70 0.32
CA VAL A 7 16.43 -31.21 1.48
C VAL A 7 15.85 -29.90 2.01
N LEU A 8 15.64 -28.90 1.14
CA LEU A 8 14.96 -27.64 1.46
C LEU A 8 13.94 -27.27 0.38
N LYS A 9 12.75 -26.79 0.77
CA LYS A 9 11.71 -26.34 -0.17
C LYS A 9 10.98 -25.10 0.34
N VAL A 10 10.91 -24.06 -0.48
CA VAL A 10 10.06 -22.90 -0.16
C VAL A 10 8.59 -23.33 -0.26
N VAL A 11 7.88 -23.25 0.86
CA VAL A 11 6.45 -23.57 0.99
C VAL A 11 5.60 -22.33 0.70
N ASP A 12 6.01 -21.20 1.25
CA ASP A 12 5.30 -19.93 1.19
C ASP A 12 6.32 -18.78 1.28
N VAL A 13 6.00 -17.63 0.69
CA VAL A 13 6.75 -16.38 0.89
C VAL A 13 5.73 -15.30 1.21
N ARG A 14 5.65 -14.92 2.48
CA ARG A 14 4.72 -13.87 2.91
C ARG A 14 5.36 -12.51 2.79
N ILE A 15 4.55 -11.53 2.42
CA ILE A 15 4.97 -10.15 2.20
C ILE A 15 4.30 -9.26 3.22
N TYR A 16 5.09 -8.44 3.90
CA TYR A 16 4.63 -7.41 4.83
C TYR A 16 4.99 -6.05 4.25
N LEU A 17 3.97 -5.30 3.86
CA LEU A 17 4.12 -3.93 3.35
C LEU A 17 3.93 -2.96 4.52
N GLY A 18 4.98 -2.23 4.87
CA GLY A 18 4.97 -1.30 6.00
C GLY A 18 5.05 -1.98 7.38
N PRO A 19 4.52 -1.33 8.44
CA PRO A 19 4.64 -1.80 9.81
C PRO A 19 4.05 -3.19 10.01
N SER A 20 4.86 -4.05 10.63
CA SER A 20 4.52 -5.41 11.02
C SER A 20 5.12 -5.72 12.39
N VAL A 21 4.70 -6.84 12.97
CA VAL A 21 5.27 -7.37 14.22
C VAL A 21 6.75 -7.75 14.12
N TYR A 22 7.30 -7.79 12.90
CA TYR A 22 8.69 -8.12 12.65
C TYR A 22 9.53 -6.88 12.36
N ALA A 23 9.01 -5.97 11.52
CA ALA A 23 9.65 -4.72 11.17
C ALA A 23 8.59 -3.59 11.20
N PRO A 24 8.66 -2.67 12.18
CA PRO A 24 7.74 -1.54 12.25
C PRO A 24 8.05 -0.45 11.20
N GLU A 25 9.29 -0.36 10.72
CA GLU A 25 9.75 0.73 9.84
C GLU A 25 10.06 0.31 8.41
N ARG A 26 10.05 -0.99 8.10
CA ARG A 26 10.50 -1.51 6.80
C ARG A 26 9.59 -2.61 6.29
N SER A 27 9.39 -2.62 4.98
CA SER A 27 8.74 -3.73 4.30
C SER A 27 9.65 -4.96 4.35
N THR A 28 9.06 -6.12 4.57
CA THR A 28 9.80 -7.37 4.73
C THR A 28 9.15 -8.53 4.00
N ILE A 29 9.97 -9.51 3.65
CA ILE A 29 9.50 -10.84 3.29
C ILE A 29 9.72 -11.82 4.43
N LYS A 30 8.84 -12.80 4.55
CA LYS A 30 8.97 -13.94 5.45
C LYS A 30 8.84 -15.24 4.66
N PRO A 31 9.95 -15.77 4.11
CA PRO A 31 9.95 -17.09 3.52
C PRO A 31 9.71 -18.18 4.58
N GLN A 32 8.88 -19.15 4.23
CA GLN A 32 8.68 -20.39 4.97
C GLN A 32 9.32 -21.52 4.16
N VAL A 33 10.30 -22.19 4.75
CA VAL A 33 11.08 -23.24 4.10
C VAL A 33 10.91 -24.55 4.85
N GLU A 34 10.37 -25.56 4.18
CA GLU A 34 10.32 -26.92 4.69
C GLU A 34 11.74 -27.50 4.71
N THR A 35 12.11 -28.07 5.87
CA THR A 35 13.40 -28.68 6.20
C THR A 35 13.21 -30.19 6.32
N GLY A 36 14.01 -30.99 5.61
CA GLY A 36 14.01 -32.45 5.74
C GLY A 36 14.87 -32.95 6.90
N ASP A 37 14.75 -34.25 7.23
CA ASP A 37 15.58 -34.91 8.25
C ASP A 37 17.07 -35.09 7.82
N ASP A 38 17.34 -35.01 6.50
CA ASP A 38 18.68 -35.12 5.89
C ASP A 38 19.31 -33.72 5.63
N ASP A 39 18.89 -32.66 6.33
CA ASP A 39 19.37 -31.28 6.18
C ASP A 39 20.72 -30.99 6.85
N VAL A 40 21.25 -31.97 7.59
CA VAL A 40 22.52 -31.89 8.32
C VAL A 40 23.67 -32.41 7.46
N VAL A 41 24.68 -31.55 7.26
CA VAL A 41 25.92 -31.92 6.58
C VAL A 41 27.09 -32.02 7.56
N ASN A 42 28.08 -32.84 7.23
CA ASN A 42 29.29 -32.92 8.05
C ASN A 42 30.08 -31.60 8.03
N VAL A 43 30.92 -31.38 9.04
CA VAL A 43 31.70 -30.14 9.24
C VAL A 43 32.57 -29.77 8.04
N GLY A 44 33.16 -30.76 7.35
CA GLY A 44 34.01 -30.52 6.18
C GLY A 44 33.22 -29.97 5.01
N LYS A 45 32.06 -30.57 4.73
CA LYS A 45 31.14 -30.11 3.68
C LYS A 45 30.56 -28.74 4.00
N TYR A 46 30.12 -28.50 5.23
CA TYR A 46 29.64 -27.20 5.67
C TYR A 46 30.67 -26.08 5.43
N ARG A 47 31.93 -26.29 5.84
CA ARG A 47 33.00 -25.31 5.64
C ARG A 47 33.34 -25.07 4.17
N LYS A 48 33.27 -26.11 3.34
CA LYS A 48 33.45 -25.98 1.88
C LYS A 48 32.37 -25.08 1.29
N ILE A 49 31.10 -25.36 1.61
CA ILE A 49 29.94 -24.56 1.16
C ILE A 49 30.08 -23.11 1.63
N LEU A 50 30.36 -22.87 2.91
CA LEU A 50 30.50 -21.52 3.46
C LEU A 50 31.64 -20.74 2.78
N SER A 51 32.80 -21.38 2.59
CA SER A 51 33.94 -20.75 1.91
C SER A 51 33.66 -20.41 0.45
N GLU A 52 32.88 -21.25 -0.24
CA GLU A 52 32.48 -21.02 -1.62
C GLU A 52 31.51 -19.82 -1.70
N LEU A 53 30.48 -19.79 -0.85
CA LEU A 53 29.57 -18.64 -0.74
C LEU A 53 30.31 -17.33 -0.45
N GLN A 54 31.24 -17.33 0.51
CA GLN A 54 32.02 -16.16 0.90
C GLN A 54 33.02 -15.68 -0.18
N SER A 55 33.34 -16.53 -1.16
CA SER A 55 34.17 -16.12 -2.30
C SER A 55 33.40 -15.34 -3.37
N HIS A 56 32.07 -15.45 -3.37
CA HIS A 56 31.18 -14.81 -4.34
C HIS A 56 30.32 -13.69 -3.73
N LEU A 57 30.03 -13.75 -2.43
CA LEU A 57 29.10 -12.85 -1.75
C LEU A 57 29.67 -12.40 -0.40
N ASP A 58 29.34 -11.19 0.05
CA ASP A 58 29.64 -10.73 1.42
C ASP A 58 28.69 -11.38 2.43
N LEU A 59 28.94 -12.67 2.70
CA LEU A 59 28.09 -13.50 3.54
C LEU A 59 28.67 -13.68 4.95
N LYS A 60 27.91 -13.24 5.95
CA LYS A 60 28.23 -13.47 7.37
C LYS A 60 27.77 -14.87 7.81
N GLU A 61 28.61 -15.57 8.56
CA GLU A 61 28.25 -16.85 9.18
C GLU A 61 27.23 -16.59 10.32
N PRO A 62 26.09 -17.30 10.37
CA PRO A 62 25.10 -17.16 11.43
C PRO A 62 25.61 -17.77 12.74
N ASN A 63 25.25 -17.16 13.88
CA ASN A 63 25.49 -17.76 15.19
C ASN A 63 24.46 -18.88 15.44
N PHE A 64 24.89 -20.14 15.39
CA PHE A 64 24.04 -21.28 15.78
C PHE A 64 24.85 -22.45 16.36
N GLU A 65 24.20 -23.25 17.22
CA GLU A 65 24.84 -24.36 17.90
C GLU A 65 24.94 -25.61 17.01
N LYS A 66 26.11 -26.27 17.07
CA LYS A 66 26.41 -27.52 16.36
C LYS A 66 25.53 -28.67 16.90
N ARG A 67 24.97 -29.50 16.01
CA ARG A 67 24.29 -30.75 16.38
C ARG A 67 25.26 -31.94 16.47
N GLU A 68 24.86 -33.03 17.12
CA GLU A 68 25.73 -34.22 17.30
C GLU A 68 26.21 -34.84 15.97
N ASP A 69 25.41 -34.69 14.91
CA ASP A 69 25.56 -35.26 13.57
C ASP A 69 26.16 -34.30 12.52
N GLY A 70 26.29 -33.00 12.82
CA GLY A 70 26.88 -32.02 11.91
C GLY A 70 26.28 -30.62 12.02
N PHE A 71 26.21 -29.92 10.88
CA PHE A 71 25.64 -28.59 10.75
C PHE A 71 24.46 -28.60 9.77
N PRO A 72 23.25 -28.19 10.18
CA PRO A 72 22.17 -27.88 9.24
C PRO A 72 22.54 -26.75 8.28
N LEU A 73 22.00 -26.81 7.05
CA LEU A 73 22.20 -25.77 6.03
C LEU A 73 21.19 -24.62 6.10
N TRP A 74 19.95 -24.86 6.55
CA TRP A 74 18.91 -23.82 6.63
C TRP A 74 19.30 -22.56 7.43
N PRO A 75 20.18 -22.56 8.45
CA PRO A 75 20.57 -21.32 9.13
C PRO A 75 21.31 -20.33 8.21
N LEU A 76 21.85 -20.77 7.07
CA LEU A 76 22.51 -19.91 6.08
C LEU A 76 21.52 -19.13 5.21
N LEU A 77 20.26 -19.59 5.10
CA LEU A 77 19.25 -18.99 4.21
C LEU A 77 19.02 -17.49 4.43
N PRO A 78 18.92 -16.97 5.67
CA PRO A 78 18.65 -15.56 5.88
C PRO A 78 19.78 -14.67 5.35
N ASN A 79 21.03 -14.99 5.70
CA ASN A 79 22.19 -14.22 5.29
C ASN A 79 22.49 -14.38 3.79
N LEU A 80 22.21 -15.57 3.22
CA LEU A 80 22.36 -15.80 1.78
C LEU A 80 21.36 -14.99 0.96
N THR A 81 20.09 -15.01 1.36
CA THR A 81 19.04 -14.23 0.69
C THR A 81 19.35 -12.73 0.76
N ALA A 82 19.78 -12.23 1.94
CA ALA A 82 20.17 -10.84 2.11
C ALA A 82 21.41 -10.45 1.26
N ALA A 83 22.41 -11.34 1.16
CA ALA A 83 23.60 -11.09 0.36
C ALA A 83 23.29 -11.08 -1.15
N LEU A 84 22.45 -12.01 -1.64
CA LEU A 84 21.98 -11.99 -3.04
C LEU A 84 21.21 -10.71 -3.38
N LEU A 85 20.34 -10.25 -2.47
CA LEU A 85 19.64 -8.98 -2.64
C LEU A 85 20.59 -7.79 -2.64
N THR A 86 21.56 -7.77 -1.73
CA THR A 86 22.52 -6.67 -1.63
C THR A 86 23.37 -6.54 -2.88
N GLU A 87 23.85 -7.67 -3.41
CA GLU A 87 24.64 -7.68 -4.64
C GLU A 87 23.79 -7.24 -5.85
N ALA A 88 22.57 -7.79 -5.99
CA ALA A 88 21.72 -7.51 -7.16
C ALA A 88 21.11 -6.10 -7.18
N THR A 89 20.98 -5.44 -6.02
CA THR A 89 20.36 -4.10 -5.93
C THR A 89 21.37 -2.99 -5.65
N GLY A 90 22.55 -3.33 -5.13
CA GLY A 90 23.52 -2.37 -4.60
C GLY A 90 23.10 -1.72 -3.26
N ASN A 91 21.94 -2.09 -2.70
CA ASN A 91 21.43 -1.58 -1.43
C ASN A 91 21.70 -2.58 -0.29
N GLU A 92 22.03 -2.11 0.91
CA GLU A 92 22.22 -2.99 2.07
C GLU A 92 20.87 -3.56 2.56
N HIS A 93 20.70 -4.89 2.49
CA HIS A 93 19.52 -5.60 3.01
C HIS A 93 19.85 -6.34 4.31
N LYS A 94 19.01 -6.18 5.35
CA LYS A 94 19.25 -6.81 6.66
C LYS A 94 18.26 -7.92 6.99
N VAL A 95 18.76 -8.92 7.71
CA VAL A 95 17.93 -9.93 8.37
C VAL A 95 17.34 -9.29 9.63
N VAL A 96 16.02 -9.17 9.67
CA VAL A 96 15.31 -8.52 10.77
C VAL A 96 15.12 -9.49 11.93
N ARG A 97 14.68 -10.71 11.63
CA ARG A 97 14.43 -11.75 12.63
C ARG A 97 14.57 -13.13 12.00
N SER A 98 15.25 -14.03 12.71
CA SER A 98 15.16 -15.47 12.44
C SER A 98 14.19 -16.07 13.44
N ILE A 99 13.16 -16.78 12.96
CA ILE A 99 12.15 -17.39 13.82
C ILE A 99 12.54 -18.85 14.01
N GLU A 100 12.46 -19.34 15.25
CA GLU A 100 12.81 -20.73 15.57
C GLU A 100 11.92 -21.72 14.79
N LYS A 101 12.50 -22.89 14.50
CA LYS A 101 11.88 -23.99 13.76
C LYS A 101 10.55 -24.41 14.43
N ILE A 102 9.43 -24.19 13.76
CA ILE A 102 8.13 -24.77 14.15
C ILE A 102 7.97 -26.06 13.33
N GLU A 103 8.00 -27.21 14.00
CA GLU A 103 7.94 -28.54 13.38
C GLU A 103 9.06 -28.77 12.34
N SER A 104 8.73 -29.08 11.08
CA SER A 104 9.67 -29.28 9.97
C SER A 104 9.91 -28.00 9.15
N CYS A 105 9.39 -26.84 9.56
CA CYS A 105 9.52 -25.59 8.80
C CYS A 105 10.42 -24.55 9.50
N TYR A 106 11.28 -23.91 8.72
CA TYR A 106 12.10 -22.77 9.12
C TYR A 106 11.54 -21.48 8.51
N GLU A 107 11.39 -20.44 9.33
CA GLU A 107 10.91 -19.13 8.91
C GLU A 107 11.95 -18.06 9.26
N TYR A 108 12.18 -17.13 8.34
CA TYR A 108 13.08 -16.00 8.56
C TYR A 108 12.52 -14.74 7.92
N VAL A 109 12.92 -13.57 8.41
CA VAL A 109 12.40 -12.27 7.98
C VAL A 109 13.54 -11.39 7.49
N ILE A 110 13.41 -10.86 6.27
CA ILE A 110 14.40 -10.00 5.62
C ILE A 110 13.72 -8.76 5.09
N GLU A 111 14.42 -7.64 5.18
CA GLU A 111 14.04 -6.39 4.51
C GLU A 111 13.91 -6.60 2.99
N MET A 112 13.05 -5.80 2.35
CA MET A 112 12.91 -5.84 0.91
C MET A 112 12.73 -4.44 0.32
N ASP A 113 13.28 -4.25 -0.88
CA ASP A 113 12.95 -3.11 -1.75
C ASP A 113 11.74 -3.44 -2.62
N THR A 114 11.80 -4.58 -3.30
CA THR A 114 10.80 -5.01 -4.29
C THR A 114 10.36 -6.44 -4.02
N GLU A 115 9.05 -6.65 -3.90
CA GLU A 115 8.43 -7.96 -3.61
C GLU A 115 8.95 -9.06 -4.53
N LYS A 116 8.98 -8.80 -5.84
CA LYS A 116 9.34 -9.80 -6.84
C LYS A 116 10.80 -10.23 -6.75
N VAL A 117 11.71 -9.26 -6.55
CA VAL A 117 13.15 -9.49 -6.46
C VAL A 117 13.48 -10.22 -5.16
N ALA A 118 12.92 -9.77 -4.04
CA ALA A 118 13.12 -10.41 -2.74
C ALA A 118 12.58 -11.85 -2.70
N SER A 119 11.40 -12.07 -3.29
CA SER A 119 10.84 -13.42 -3.41
C SER A 119 11.74 -14.33 -4.26
N ASN A 120 12.18 -13.86 -5.43
CA ASN A 120 13.06 -14.62 -6.31
C ASN A 120 14.40 -14.94 -5.60
N ALA A 121 15.00 -13.97 -4.90
CA ALA A 121 16.22 -14.18 -4.12
C ALA A 121 16.06 -15.25 -3.02
N ALA A 122 14.89 -15.36 -2.38
CA ALA A 122 14.61 -16.41 -1.40
C ALA A 122 14.51 -17.81 -2.05
N TYR A 123 13.92 -17.90 -3.25
CA TYR A 123 13.91 -19.14 -4.05
C TYR A 123 15.33 -19.50 -4.50
N ASP A 124 16.11 -18.53 -4.98
CA ASP A 124 17.49 -18.73 -5.43
C ASP A 124 18.40 -19.15 -4.28
N ALA A 125 18.23 -18.58 -3.07
CA ALA A 125 18.97 -19.02 -1.88
C ALA A 125 18.73 -20.50 -1.55
N VAL A 126 17.48 -20.97 -1.64
CA VAL A 126 17.15 -22.40 -1.46
C VAL A 126 17.74 -23.25 -2.58
N TYR A 127 17.68 -22.78 -3.83
CA TYR A 127 18.30 -23.46 -4.98
C TYR A 127 19.81 -23.62 -4.79
N VAL A 128 20.52 -22.55 -4.44
CA VAL A 128 21.97 -22.53 -4.23
C VAL A 128 22.37 -23.55 -3.16
N LEU A 129 21.71 -23.55 -1.99
CA LEU A 129 22.04 -24.50 -0.92
C LEU A 129 21.74 -25.96 -1.31
N ASN A 130 20.64 -26.21 -2.03
CA ASN A 130 20.32 -27.55 -2.51
C ASN A 130 21.34 -28.05 -3.54
N ALA A 131 21.71 -27.22 -4.51
CA ALA A 131 22.70 -27.56 -5.54
C ALA A 131 24.08 -27.83 -4.91
N MET A 132 24.52 -26.97 -3.99
CA MET A 132 25.77 -27.17 -3.26
C MET A 132 25.75 -28.42 -2.37
N ASN A 133 24.60 -28.75 -1.77
CA ASN A 133 24.46 -30.01 -1.05
C ASN A 133 24.43 -31.23 -1.98
N ALA A 134 24.04 -31.08 -3.24
CA ALA A 134 24.15 -32.13 -4.26
C ALA A 134 25.56 -32.20 -4.90
N ASP A 135 26.49 -31.32 -4.49
CA ASP A 135 27.80 -31.12 -5.14
C ASP A 135 27.66 -30.74 -6.64
N GLU A 136 26.58 -30.05 -6.99
CA GLU A 136 26.32 -29.48 -8.32
C GLU A 136 26.88 -28.04 -8.42
N PRO A 137 27.42 -27.63 -9.59
CA PRO A 137 27.96 -26.29 -9.78
C PRO A 137 26.85 -25.23 -9.79
N VAL A 138 27.12 -24.06 -9.20
CA VAL A 138 26.19 -22.92 -9.15
C VAL A 138 26.72 -21.77 -10.00
N ASP A 139 25.87 -21.25 -10.90
CA ASP A 139 26.18 -20.05 -11.69
C ASP A 139 25.73 -18.78 -10.96
N PHE A 140 26.57 -18.28 -10.04
CA PHE A 140 26.28 -17.06 -9.30
C PHE A 140 26.12 -15.83 -10.20
N GLY A 141 26.92 -15.73 -11.26
CA GLY A 141 26.84 -14.60 -12.20
C GLY A 141 25.49 -14.54 -12.89
N GLY A 142 25.01 -15.67 -13.42
CA GLY A 142 23.69 -15.75 -14.06
C GLY A 142 22.51 -15.49 -13.12
N ILE A 143 22.61 -15.90 -11.84
CA ILE A 143 21.62 -15.60 -10.80
C ILE A 143 21.58 -14.09 -10.53
N ILE A 144 22.75 -13.47 -10.27
CA ILE A 144 22.85 -12.03 -9.99
C ILE A 144 22.34 -11.21 -11.19
N GLU A 145 22.79 -11.51 -12.41
CA GLU A 145 22.32 -10.82 -13.63
C GLU A 145 20.79 -10.92 -13.82
N THR A 146 20.20 -12.06 -13.45
CA THR A 146 18.75 -12.25 -13.51
C THR A 146 18.03 -11.40 -12.47
N LEU A 147 18.53 -11.37 -11.23
CA LEU A 147 17.98 -10.56 -10.14
C LEU A 147 18.16 -9.06 -10.41
N GLU A 148 19.30 -8.62 -10.95
CA GLU A 148 19.55 -7.24 -11.38
C GLU A 148 18.54 -6.82 -12.45
N ARG A 149 18.35 -7.64 -13.48
CA ARG A 149 17.36 -7.36 -14.54
C ARG A 149 15.94 -7.25 -13.98
N ASP A 150 15.57 -8.14 -13.05
CA ASP A 150 14.27 -8.08 -12.39
C ASP A 150 14.17 -6.81 -11.53
N TYR A 151 15.23 -6.44 -10.80
CA TYR A 151 15.29 -5.20 -10.04
C TYR A 151 15.07 -3.98 -10.95
N TYR A 152 15.76 -3.85 -12.08
CA TYR A 152 15.53 -2.75 -13.01
C TYR A 152 14.12 -2.73 -13.61
N LYS A 153 13.55 -3.91 -13.86
CA LYS A 153 12.21 -4.02 -14.43
C LYS A 153 11.13 -3.60 -13.44
N TYR A 154 11.28 -4.00 -12.18
CA TYR A 154 10.27 -3.79 -11.14
C TYR A 154 10.58 -2.61 -10.22
N SER A 155 11.72 -1.91 -10.36
CA SER A 155 12.00 -0.67 -9.62
C SER A 155 11.32 0.55 -10.24
N LEU A 156 11.33 1.67 -9.51
CA LEU A 156 10.89 2.94 -10.04
C LEU A 156 11.98 3.53 -10.94
N GLY A 157 11.60 4.11 -12.08
CA GLY A 157 12.54 4.84 -12.91
C GLY A 157 13.02 6.12 -12.22
N PRO A 158 14.20 6.66 -12.56
CA PRO A 158 14.88 7.72 -11.79
C PRO A 158 14.07 9.01 -11.64
N SER A 159 13.12 9.28 -12.55
CA SER A 159 12.25 10.45 -12.44
C SER A 159 11.12 10.23 -11.44
N THR A 160 10.51 9.04 -11.45
CA THR A 160 9.46 8.66 -10.51
C THR A 160 10.04 8.49 -9.11
N ASP A 161 11.18 7.79 -9.02
CA ASP A 161 11.92 7.59 -7.78
C ASP A 161 12.26 8.92 -7.10
N SER A 162 12.81 9.89 -7.84
CA SER A 162 13.09 11.23 -7.30
C SER A 162 11.86 11.95 -6.73
N ILE A 163 10.65 11.68 -7.23
CA ILE A 163 9.41 12.25 -6.68
C ILE A 163 8.99 11.46 -5.43
N VAL A 164 9.07 10.13 -5.46
CA VAL A 164 8.72 9.26 -4.33
C VAL A 164 9.66 9.48 -3.15
N SER A 165 10.98 9.47 -3.35
CA SER A 165 11.93 9.76 -2.26
C SER A 165 11.72 11.15 -1.67
N ALA A 166 11.36 12.14 -2.50
CA ALA A 166 11.02 13.48 -2.02
C ALA A 166 9.70 13.54 -1.23
N ALA A 167 8.76 12.63 -1.50
CA ALA A 167 7.53 12.46 -0.73
C ALA A 167 7.83 11.77 0.60
N ASP A 168 8.64 10.71 0.58
CA ASP A 168 9.08 9.98 1.78
C ASP A 168 9.86 10.88 2.73
N GLU A 169 10.78 11.72 2.23
CA GLU A 169 11.50 12.74 3.02
C GLU A 169 10.56 13.73 3.75
N LYS A 170 9.35 13.94 3.21
CA LYS A 170 8.31 14.82 3.77
C LYS A 170 7.25 14.06 4.56
N GLY A 171 7.42 12.75 4.77
CA GLY A 171 6.44 11.91 5.47
C GLY A 171 5.12 11.73 4.72
N ILE A 172 5.10 11.97 3.40
CA ILE A 172 3.93 11.77 2.54
C ILE A 172 3.94 10.30 2.10
N PRO A 173 2.88 9.53 2.41
CA PRO A 173 2.88 8.10 2.12
C PRO A 173 2.78 7.88 0.62
N SER A 174 3.41 6.83 0.11
CA SER A 174 3.36 6.45 -1.31
C SER A 174 2.83 5.01 -1.48
N MET A 175 2.05 4.79 -2.53
CA MET A 175 1.54 3.47 -2.92
C MET A 175 1.75 3.27 -4.41
N ARG A 176 2.51 2.23 -4.78
CA ARG A 176 2.66 1.86 -6.19
C ARG A 176 1.39 1.15 -6.68
N LEU A 177 0.87 1.57 -7.83
CA LEU A 177 -0.41 1.07 -8.35
C LEU A 177 -0.26 0.07 -9.51
N ASN A 178 0.94 -0.06 -10.09
CA ASN A 178 1.25 -1.04 -11.13
C ASN A 178 2.75 -1.36 -11.17
N ASP A 179 3.13 -2.30 -12.03
CA ASP A 179 4.54 -2.65 -12.26
C ASP A 179 5.35 -1.56 -12.99
N TYR A 180 4.73 -0.45 -13.38
CA TYR A 180 5.35 0.68 -14.07
C TYR A 180 5.53 1.87 -13.14
N SER A 181 5.37 3.10 -13.64
CA SER A 181 5.60 4.35 -12.91
C SER A 181 4.32 5.01 -12.40
N LEU A 182 3.21 4.26 -12.26
CA LEU A 182 1.98 4.81 -11.69
C LEU A 182 2.02 4.68 -10.17
N VAL A 183 2.04 5.83 -9.49
CA VAL A 183 2.16 5.92 -8.04
C VAL A 183 1.07 6.86 -7.51
N GLN A 184 0.48 6.47 -6.39
CA GLN A 184 -0.34 7.34 -5.56
C GLN A 184 0.53 7.91 -4.44
N LEU A 185 0.41 9.22 -4.19
CA LEU A 185 0.98 9.92 -3.04
C LEU A 185 -0.18 10.37 -2.14
N GLY A 186 -0.07 10.21 -0.84
CA GLY A 186 -1.14 10.51 0.11
C GLY A 186 -2.28 9.49 0.13
N TYR A 187 -3.22 9.69 1.06
CA TYR A 187 -4.34 8.76 1.32
C TYR A 187 -5.72 9.41 1.20
N GLY A 188 -6.73 8.60 0.89
CA GLY A 188 -8.12 9.02 0.86
C GLY A 188 -8.36 10.18 -0.09
N ALA A 189 -9.23 11.12 0.29
CA ALA A 189 -9.51 12.35 -0.44
C ALA A 189 -8.30 13.30 -0.61
N LYS A 190 -7.20 13.04 0.11
CA LYS A 190 -5.94 13.77 -0.01
C LYS A 190 -4.97 13.17 -1.00
N ASN A 191 -5.30 12.02 -1.58
CA ASN A 191 -4.40 11.36 -2.50
C ASN A 191 -4.22 12.12 -3.83
N ARG A 192 -3.01 12.05 -4.37
CA ARG A 192 -2.61 12.56 -5.67
C ARG A 192 -1.99 11.43 -6.48
N LYS A 193 -2.16 11.43 -7.79
CA LYS A 193 -1.60 10.40 -8.68
C LYS A 193 -0.55 10.99 -9.62
N ILE A 194 0.53 10.24 -9.79
CA ILE A 194 1.58 10.53 -10.75
C ILE A 194 1.82 9.32 -11.66
N GLU A 195 2.12 9.59 -12.93
CA GLU A 195 2.66 8.60 -13.85
C GLU A 195 3.95 9.15 -14.46
N ALA A 196 5.08 8.57 -14.05
CA ALA A 196 6.39 9.18 -14.20
C ALA A 196 6.40 10.60 -13.59
N THR A 197 6.47 11.64 -14.42
CA THR A 197 6.40 13.05 -13.97
C THR A 197 5.09 13.75 -14.27
N THR A 198 4.16 13.06 -14.94
CA THR A 198 2.81 13.59 -15.20
C THR A 198 2.00 13.49 -13.93
N THR A 199 1.20 14.52 -13.61
CA THR A 199 0.34 14.53 -12.42
C THR A 199 -1.13 14.47 -12.80
N ASP A 200 -1.99 14.18 -11.84
CA ASP A 200 -3.45 14.30 -11.97
C ASP A 200 -3.97 15.74 -12.20
N ALA A 201 -3.13 16.76 -12.03
CA ALA A 201 -3.47 18.15 -12.35
C ALA A 201 -3.08 18.53 -13.79
N THR A 202 -2.30 17.71 -14.48
CA THR A 202 -1.92 17.93 -15.87
C THR A 202 -3.14 17.78 -16.80
N SER A 203 -3.44 18.80 -17.62
CA SER A 203 -4.59 18.75 -18.53
C SER A 203 -4.46 17.66 -19.58
N PHE A 204 -5.41 16.72 -19.62
CA PHE A 204 -5.49 15.70 -20.68
C PHE A 204 -5.56 16.32 -22.08
N VAL A 205 -6.36 17.38 -22.27
CA VAL A 205 -6.47 18.09 -23.55
C VAL A 205 -5.15 18.75 -23.90
N GLY A 206 -4.51 19.37 -22.92
CA GLY A 206 -3.16 19.91 -23.05
C GLY A 206 -2.14 18.90 -23.52
N MET A 207 -2.16 17.69 -22.96
CA MET A 207 -1.22 16.62 -23.31
C MET A 207 -1.41 16.18 -24.76
N LYS A 208 -2.65 16.08 -25.22
CA LYS A 208 -2.97 15.79 -26.62
C LYS A 208 -2.45 16.88 -27.57
N ILE A 209 -2.57 18.14 -27.18
CA ILE A 209 -2.00 19.26 -27.95
C ILE A 209 -0.47 19.15 -27.99
N ALA A 210 0.18 18.91 -26.84
CA ALA A 210 1.64 18.79 -26.70
C ALA A 210 2.26 17.65 -27.55
N GLN A 211 1.50 16.57 -27.80
CA GLN A 211 1.93 15.46 -28.66
C GLN A 211 1.97 15.83 -30.15
N LEU A 212 1.28 16.89 -30.56
CA LEU A 212 1.20 17.35 -31.94
C LEU A 212 1.96 18.67 -32.09
N LYS A 213 3.08 18.64 -32.82
CA LYS A 213 3.95 19.81 -32.94
C LYS A 213 3.25 21.01 -33.59
N SER A 214 2.37 20.76 -34.56
CA SER A 214 1.58 21.81 -35.22
C SER A 214 0.62 22.49 -34.26
N MET A 215 -0.21 21.72 -33.55
CA MET A 215 -1.17 22.27 -32.59
C MET A 215 -0.48 22.97 -31.42
N THR A 216 0.61 22.40 -30.90
CA THR A 216 1.45 23.04 -29.87
C THR A 216 1.91 24.40 -30.35
N LYS A 217 2.49 24.46 -31.56
CA LYS A 217 2.96 25.69 -32.18
C LYS A 217 1.84 26.71 -32.33
N ASP A 218 0.68 26.32 -32.84
CA ASP A 218 -0.45 27.23 -33.06
C ASP A 218 -0.94 27.85 -31.76
N VAL A 219 -1.09 27.05 -30.69
CA VAL A 219 -1.49 27.53 -29.36
C VAL A 219 -0.47 28.51 -28.79
N LEU A 220 0.83 28.18 -28.90
CA LEU A 220 1.90 29.07 -28.44
C LEU A 220 1.96 30.38 -29.26
N LYS A 221 1.79 30.30 -30.58
CA LYS A 221 1.76 31.45 -31.49
C LYS A 221 0.58 32.37 -31.20
N MET A 222 -0.62 31.82 -31.01
CA MET A 222 -1.81 32.57 -30.57
C MET A 222 -1.60 33.21 -29.19
N GLY A 223 -0.82 32.55 -28.32
CA GLY A 223 -0.36 33.08 -27.04
C GLY A 223 0.72 34.16 -27.14
N GLY A 224 1.19 34.49 -28.34
CA GLY A 224 2.25 35.48 -28.58
C GLY A 224 3.64 35.03 -28.15
N LEU A 225 3.89 33.72 -28.07
CA LEU A 225 5.18 33.15 -27.67
C LEU A 225 6.09 32.88 -28.88
N PRO A 226 7.42 32.93 -28.70
CA PRO A 226 8.35 32.76 -29.81
C PRO A 226 8.43 31.30 -30.23
N VAL A 227 7.90 30.99 -31.42
CA VAL A 227 7.94 29.67 -32.07
C VAL A 227 8.51 29.80 -33.48
N PRO A 228 9.10 28.74 -34.06
CA PRO A 228 9.63 28.80 -35.42
C PRO A 228 8.54 29.22 -36.41
N GLU A 229 8.81 30.06 -37.40
CA GLU A 229 7.85 30.34 -38.48
C GLU A 229 7.62 29.11 -39.37
N GLY A 230 6.47 29.01 -40.03
CA GLY A 230 6.09 27.90 -40.93
C GLY A 230 4.81 27.17 -40.53
N SER A 231 4.44 26.10 -41.25
CA SER A 231 3.13 25.46 -41.15
C SER A 231 3.18 23.95 -41.38
N ALA A 232 2.19 23.24 -40.85
CA ALA A 232 1.94 21.84 -41.23
C ALA A 232 1.24 21.80 -42.59
N VAL A 233 1.68 20.87 -43.42
CA VAL A 233 1.19 20.70 -44.79
C VAL A 233 0.86 19.24 -45.05
N GLU A 234 -0.20 19.03 -45.81
CA GLU A 234 -0.44 17.82 -46.57
C GLU A 234 0.13 18.09 -47.96
N THR A 235 0.41 17.18 -48.89
CA THR A 235 0.94 17.58 -50.23
C THR A 235 2.29 18.35 -50.28
N TRP A 236 2.99 18.16 -51.40
CA TRP A 236 4.25 18.85 -51.65
C TRP A 236 4.06 20.30 -52.10
N ASP A 237 2.97 20.61 -52.80
CA ASP A 237 2.74 21.94 -53.36
C ASP A 237 2.47 22.98 -52.25
N GLU A 238 1.68 22.60 -51.24
CA GLU A 238 1.54 23.40 -50.01
C GLU A 238 2.89 23.59 -49.32
N GLY A 239 3.66 22.50 -49.18
CA GLY A 239 4.98 22.55 -48.57
C GLY A 239 5.97 23.46 -49.31
N LYS A 240 5.92 23.46 -50.64
CA LYS A 240 6.76 24.34 -51.46
C LYS A 240 6.40 25.81 -51.26
N ALA A 241 5.11 26.14 -51.16
CA ALA A 241 4.68 27.51 -50.85
C ALA A 241 5.21 27.97 -49.48
N VAL A 242 5.13 27.11 -48.46
CA VAL A 242 5.69 27.42 -47.13
C VAL A 242 7.21 27.62 -47.16
N ILE A 243 7.94 26.84 -47.98
CA ILE A 243 9.39 27.02 -48.14
C ILE A 243 9.73 28.36 -48.80
N GLU A 244 8.93 28.80 -49.77
CA GLU A 244 9.13 30.08 -50.46
C GLU A 244 8.90 31.29 -49.53
N ASP A 245 8.09 31.12 -48.47
CA ASP A 245 7.84 32.13 -47.44
C ASP A 245 8.90 32.17 -46.32
N ILE A 246 9.79 31.17 -46.23
CA ILE A 246 10.82 31.11 -45.19
C ILE A 246 12.15 31.67 -45.71
N ASP A 247 12.63 32.73 -45.08
CA ASP A 247 13.96 33.28 -45.34
C ASP A 247 15.07 32.39 -44.76
N GLY A 248 15.93 31.83 -45.61
CA GLY A 248 17.13 31.11 -45.20
C GLY A 248 16.97 29.59 -45.16
N SER A 249 17.47 28.94 -44.11
CA SER A 249 17.38 27.48 -43.97
C SER A 249 16.12 27.05 -43.24
N PHE A 250 15.60 25.88 -43.59
CA PHE A 250 14.38 25.31 -43.01
C PHE A 250 14.58 23.87 -42.55
N ALA A 251 13.63 23.39 -41.74
CA ALA A 251 13.55 22.03 -41.25
C ALA A 251 12.23 21.40 -41.70
N ILE A 252 12.28 20.10 -42.02
CA ILE A 252 11.13 19.30 -42.41
C ILE A 252 11.03 18.12 -41.44
N LYS A 253 9.90 18.01 -40.74
CA LYS A 253 9.69 16.99 -39.71
C LYS A 253 8.26 16.45 -39.71
N PRO A 254 8.04 15.16 -39.37
CA PRO A 254 6.68 14.63 -39.18
C PRO A 254 6.02 15.31 -37.96
N VAL A 255 4.72 15.58 -38.04
CA VAL A 255 3.98 16.30 -37.00
C VAL A 255 3.94 15.53 -35.67
N ASP A 256 3.78 14.21 -35.72
CA ASP A 256 3.53 13.30 -34.59
C ASP A 256 4.70 12.34 -34.25
N SER A 257 5.88 12.57 -34.83
CA SER A 257 7.08 11.75 -34.54
C SER A 257 7.87 12.24 -33.32
N SER A 258 8.47 11.33 -32.55
CA SER A 258 9.31 11.64 -31.37
C SER A 258 10.80 11.36 -31.59
N LYS A 259 11.66 11.96 -30.75
CA LYS A 259 13.13 11.76 -30.73
C LYS A 259 13.85 12.12 -32.04
N GLY A 260 13.26 12.99 -32.85
CA GLY A 260 13.83 13.43 -34.14
C GLY A 260 13.75 12.40 -35.27
N ARG A 261 12.95 11.32 -35.12
CA ARG A 261 12.76 10.33 -36.19
C ARG A 261 12.06 10.96 -37.40
N GLY A 262 12.65 10.77 -38.59
CA GLY A 262 12.13 11.34 -39.84
C GLY A 262 12.34 12.85 -40.00
N ALA A 263 13.02 13.52 -39.07
CA ALA A 263 13.30 14.95 -39.16
C ALA A 263 14.60 15.21 -39.93
N THR A 264 14.55 16.18 -40.85
CA THR A 264 15.74 16.67 -41.58
C THR A 264 15.87 18.18 -41.36
N THR A 265 17.03 18.62 -40.90
CA THR A 265 17.30 20.01 -40.52
C THR A 265 18.36 20.67 -41.43
N ASN A 266 18.43 22.01 -41.39
CA ASN A 266 19.36 22.84 -42.16
C ASN A 266 19.30 22.61 -43.68
N LEU A 267 18.08 22.52 -44.21
CA LEU A 267 17.84 22.43 -45.66
C LEU A 267 17.89 23.82 -46.28
N ARG A 268 18.54 23.92 -47.45
CA ARG A 268 18.72 25.20 -48.18
C ARG A 268 18.27 25.12 -49.65
N SER A 269 17.82 23.95 -50.11
CA SER A 269 17.42 23.76 -51.51
C SER A 269 16.12 22.97 -51.62
N VAL A 270 15.30 23.34 -52.61
CA VAL A 270 14.01 22.68 -52.92
C VAL A 270 14.22 21.20 -53.28
N GLU A 271 15.32 20.84 -53.92
CA GLU A 271 15.62 19.45 -54.28
C GLU A 271 15.88 18.59 -53.02
N SER A 272 16.71 19.09 -52.10
CA SER A 272 16.94 18.41 -50.81
C SER A 272 15.65 18.36 -49.96
N ALA A 273 14.80 19.37 -50.08
CA ALA A 273 13.53 19.46 -49.38
C ALA A 273 12.51 18.43 -49.86
N ARG A 274 12.44 18.14 -51.17
CA ARG A 274 11.55 17.10 -51.71
C ARG A 274 11.86 15.74 -51.12
N LYS A 275 13.14 15.37 -51.08
CA LYS A 275 13.61 14.10 -50.49
C LYS A 275 13.30 14.02 -49.00
N ALA A 276 13.51 15.12 -48.26
CA ALA A 276 13.19 15.20 -46.85
C ALA A 276 11.67 15.11 -46.58
N PHE A 277 10.84 15.74 -47.41
CA PHE A 277 9.38 15.66 -47.33
C PHE A 277 8.87 14.24 -47.57
N ASP A 278 9.36 13.57 -48.62
CA ASP A 278 8.98 12.17 -48.91
C ASP A 278 9.44 11.24 -47.78
N SER A 279 10.61 11.48 -47.20
CA SER A 279 11.09 10.74 -46.03
C SER A 279 10.20 10.96 -44.80
N ALA A 280 9.82 12.21 -44.51
CA ALA A 280 8.94 12.54 -43.38
C ALA A 280 7.53 11.94 -43.56
N ARG A 281 7.03 11.90 -44.80
CA ARG A 281 5.75 11.28 -45.16
C ARG A 281 5.66 9.79 -44.87
N ASN A 282 6.78 9.09 -44.85
CA ASN A 282 6.80 7.67 -44.44
C ASN A 282 6.45 7.48 -42.96
N PHE A 283 6.47 8.55 -42.15
CA PHE A 283 6.18 8.51 -40.72
C PHE A 283 4.83 9.15 -40.36
N SER A 284 4.34 10.10 -41.16
CA SER A 284 3.12 10.85 -40.86
C SER A 284 2.44 11.38 -42.11
N ASP A 285 1.11 11.44 -42.10
CA ASP A 285 0.32 12.03 -43.18
C ASP A 285 0.41 13.57 -43.22
N GLN A 286 0.85 14.21 -42.14
CA GLN A 286 1.13 15.64 -42.12
C GLN A 286 2.61 15.90 -41.83
N VAL A 287 3.18 16.84 -42.57
CA VAL A 287 4.58 17.23 -42.44
C VAL A 287 4.66 18.69 -42.02
N LEU A 288 5.41 18.97 -40.96
CA LEU A 288 5.67 20.33 -40.50
C LEU A 288 6.94 20.85 -41.20
N ILE A 289 6.79 21.96 -41.90
CA ILE A 289 7.89 22.72 -42.49
C ILE A 289 8.03 24.03 -41.72
N GLU A 290 9.22 24.30 -41.22
CA GLU A 290 9.48 25.47 -40.38
C GLU A 290 10.88 26.04 -40.55
N GLU A 291 11.10 27.28 -40.11
CA GLU A 291 12.43 27.90 -40.07
C GLU A 291 13.41 27.01 -39.27
N HIS A 292 14.64 26.89 -39.78
CA HIS A 292 15.69 26.23 -39.02
C HIS A 292 16.30 27.22 -38.03
N VAL A 293 16.09 26.95 -36.75
CA VAL A 293 16.65 27.77 -35.67
C VAL A 293 18.08 27.32 -35.36
N GLU A 294 19.05 28.22 -35.51
CA GLU A 294 20.43 28.00 -35.10
C GLU A 294 20.62 28.38 -33.62
N GLY A 295 21.30 27.52 -32.85
CA GLY A 295 21.56 27.80 -31.43
C GLY A 295 21.95 26.57 -30.63
N ARG A 296 21.98 26.73 -29.32
CA ARG A 296 22.15 25.67 -28.34
C ARG A 296 20.79 25.12 -27.92
N ASP A 297 20.78 23.85 -27.56
CA ASP A 297 19.57 23.12 -27.14
C ASP A 297 19.39 23.22 -25.62
N TYR A 298 18.27 23.82 -25.20
CA TYR A 298 17.92 24.00 -23.80
C TYR A 298 16.63 23.26 -23.44
N ARG A 299 16.66 22.54 -22.33
CA ARG A 299 15.47 22.00 -21.65
C ARG A 299 15.18 22.85 -20.41
N VAL A 300 14.04 23.52 -20.40
CA VAL A 300 13.54 24.32 -19.26
C VAL A 300 12.42 23.56 -18.57
N LEU A 301 12.63 23.17 -17.31
CA LEU A 301 11.64 22.46 -16.52
C LEU A 301 10.79 23.45 -15.73
N VAL A 302 9.48 23.43 -16.01
CA VAL A 302 8.46 24.21 -15.32
C VAL A 302 7.71 23.29 -14.36
N VAL A 303 7.56 23.72 -13.11
CA VAL A 303 6.74 23.07 -12.09
C VAL A 303 5.85 24.12 -11.43
N GLY A 304 4.53 23.92 -11.53
CA GLY A 304 3.47 24.83 -11.12
C GLY A 304 3.62 26.22 -11.74
N LYS A 305 4.17 27.16 -10.97
CA LYS A 305 4.30 28.57 -11.36
C LYS A 305 5.77 29.03 -11.42
N LYS A 306 6.72 28.11 -11.49
CA LYS A 306 8.17 28.40 -11.42
C LYS A 306 8.93 27.59 -12.47
N VAL A 307 10.00 28.17 -13.00
CA VAL A 307 11.08 27.40 -13.62
C VAL A 307 11.96 26.88 -12.49
N VAL A 308 12.14 25.56 -12.42
CA VAL A 308 12.88 24.91 -11.32
C VAL A 308 14.24 24.38 -11.74
N ALA A 309 14.42 24.15 -13.05
CA ALA A 309 15.70 23.75 -13.61
C ALA A 309 15.80 24.13 -15.09
N VAL A 310 17.02 24.40 -15.55
CA VAL A 310 17.34 24.62 -16.97
C VAL A 310 18.60 23.84 -17.29
N SER A 311 18.60 23.12 -18.41
CA SER A 311 19.75 22.33 -18.84
C SER A 311 20.08 22.57 -20.31
N GLU A 312 21.34 22.91 -20.59
CA GLU A 312 21.90 22.87 -21.94
C GLU A 312 22.24 21.42 -22.28
N ARG A 313 21.62 20.87 -23.32
CA ARG A 313 21.91 19.54 -23.82
C ARG A 313 22.96 19.60 -24.92
N LYS A 314 23.95 18.71 -24.83
CA LYS A 314 24.97 18.53 -25.87
C LYS A 314 24.85 17.13 -26.48
N PRO A 315 24.95 17.00 -27.82
CA PRO A 315 25.01 15.70 -28.47
C PRO A 315 26.23 14.91 -28.01
N ALA A 316 26.16 13.59 -28.12
CA ALA A 316 27.29 12.73 -27.84
C ALA A 316 28.50 13.15 -28.69
N SER A 317 29.65 13.26 -28.05
CA SER A 317 30.87 13.72 -28.70
C SER A 317 32.10 13.24 -27.94
N VAL A 318 33.19 13.02 -28.66
CA VAL A 318 34.52 12.80 -28.10
C VAL A 318 35.43 13.99 -28.45
N THR A 319 36.52 14.15 -27.71
CA THR A 319 37.53 15.18 -28.00
C THR A 319 38.82 14.48 -28.37
N GLY A 320 39.37 14.79 -29.54
CA GLY A 320 40.64 14.23 -29.98
C GLY A 320 41.78 14.61 -29.03
N ASP A 321 42.65 13.66 -28.77
CA ASP A 321 43.91 13.85 -28.04
C ASP A 321 45.13 13.80 -28.97
N GLY A 322 44.92 13.46 -30.25
CA GLY A 322 45.97 13.30 -31.26
C GLY A 322 46.64 11.93 -31.26
N GLU A 323 46.23 11.01 -30.39
CA GLU A 323 46.83 9.68 -30.21
C GLU A 323 45.82 8.55 -30.48
N HIS A 324 44.62 8.63 -29.90
CA HIS A 324 43.62 7.58 -29.97
C HIS A 324 42.64 7.75 -31.15
N THR A 325 42.17 6.62 -31.68
CA THR A 325 41.10 6.57 -32.69
C THR A 325 39.76 7.02 -32.09
N VAL A 326 38.79 7.36 -32.95
CA VAL A 326 37.44 7.71 -32.50
C VAL A 326 36.79 6.56 -31.71
N GLU A 327 37.04 5.31 -32.07
CA GLU A 327 36.53 4.13 -31.36
C GLU A 327 37.13 4.01 -29.95
N GLU A 328 38.46 4.11 -29.83
CA GLU A 328 39.15 4.08 -28.53
C GLU A 328 38.71 5.24 -27.62
N LEU A 329 38.52 6.44 -28.18
CA LEU A 329 37.99 7.59 -27.44
C LEU A 329 36.53 7.39 -26.98
N ILE A 330 35.72 6.64 -27.73
CA ILE A 330 34.37 6.27 -27.31
C ILE A 330 34.45 5.28 -26.13
N ASP A 331 35.33 4.29 -26.22
CA ASP A 331 35.53 3.30 -25.16
C ASP A 331 36.04 3.94 -23.86
N GLU A 332 36.98 4.89 -23.95
CA GLU A 332 37.46 5.65 -22.80
C GLU A 332 36.33 6.47 -22.17
N VAL A 333 35.51 7.17 -22.98
CA VAL A 333 34.35 7.91 -22.47
C VAL A 333 33.32 6.98 -21.85
N ASN A 334 33.14 5.77 -22.39
CA ASN A 334 32.21 4.75 -21.88
C ASN A 334 32.72 4.01 -20.65
N ALA A 335 34.02 4.08 -20.35
CA ALA A 335 34.62 3.54 -19.13
C ALA A 335 34.33 4.40 -17.89
N ASP A 336 33.73 5.59 -18.05
CA ASP A 336 33.22 6.40 -16.94
C ASP A 336 32.21 5.56 -16.11
N PRO A 337 32.44 5.32 -14.81
CA PRO A 337 31.55 4.52 -13.97
C PRO A 337 30.14 5.12 -13.82
N MET A 338 29.93 6.38 -14.24
CA MET A 338 28.61 6.99 -14.31
C MET A 338 27.83 6.61 -15.57
N ARG A 339 28.43 5.87 -16.53
CA ARG A 339 27.79 5.44 -17.78
C ARG A 339 27.36 3.98 -17.75
N GLY A 340 26.05 3.75 -17.92
CA GLY A 340 25.43 2.43 -17.93
C GLY A 340 24.71 2.12 -19.23
N GLU A 341 24.16 0.91 -19.32
CA GLU A 341 23.27 0.56 -20.42
C GLU A 341 21.90 1.23 -20.20
N GLY A 342 21.33 1.76 -21.28
CA GLY A 342 20.03 2.42 -21.24
C GLY A 342 19.88 3.50 -20.15
N HIS A 343 19.08 3.20 -19.12
CA HIS A 343 18.72 4.12 -18.05
C HIS A 343 19.24 3.76 -16.66
N GLU A 344 20.12 2.75 -16.56
CA GLU A 344 20.62 2.19 -15.30
C GLU A 344 21.42 3.21 -14.48
N LEU A 345 22.34 3.94 -15.13
CA LEU A 345 23.21 4.91 -14.48
C LEU A 345 22.88 6.37 -14.89
N PRO A 346 23.45 7.38 -14.20
CA PRO A 346 23.18 8.79 -14.50
C PRO A 346 23.41 9.18 -15.96
N LEU A 347 24.42 8.59 -16.60
CA LEU A 347 24.73 8.78 -18.02
C LEU A 347 24.52 7.47 -18.79
N THR A 348 24.19 7.58 -20.07
CA THR A 348 24.04 6.42 -20.97
C THR A 348 25.33 6.24 -21.76
N LYS A 349 25.76 4.98 -21.99
CA LYS A 349 26.88 4.69 -22.89
C LYS A 349 26.61 5.17 -24.32
N ILE A 350 27.67 5.58 -25.01
CA ILE A 350 27.63 5.98 -26.41
C ILE A 350 27.68 4.72 -27.26
N THR A 351 26.63 4.49 -28.06
CA THR A 351 26.55 3.34 -28.96
C THR A 351 26.94 3.69 -30.40
N ILE A 352 27.63 2.76 -31.06
CA ILE A 352 28.10 2.90 -32.44
C ILE A 352 27.04 2.35 -33.42
N ASP A 353 26.13 3.21 -33.86
CA ASP A 353 25.07 2.88 -34.82
C ASP A 353 25.32 3.51 -36.21
N GLU A 354 24.34 3.39 -37.12
CA GLU A 354 24.42 4.00 -38.44
C GLU A 354 24.46 5.54 -38.37
N GLN A 355 23.77 6.13 -37.40
CA GLN A 355 23.75 7.58 -37.19
C GLN A 355 25.14 8.09 -36.78
N THR A 356 25.85 7.35 -35.91
CA THR A 356 27.24 7.64 -35.55
C THR A 356 28.13 7.66 -36.79
N ARG A 357 28.07 6.60 -37.60
CA ARG A 357 28.85 6.51 -38.85
C ARG A 357 28.51 7.64 -39.83
N LEU A 358 27.25 8.04 -39.91
CA LEU A 358 26.81 9.12 -40.79
C LEU A 358 27.31 10.49 -40.30
N CYS A 359 27.33 10.74 -39.00
CA CYS A 359 27.90 11.96 -38.41
C CYS A 359 29.42 12.06 -38.67
N LEU A 360 30.14 10.94 -38.53
CA LEU A 360 31.57 10.88 -38.82
C LEU A 360 31.85 11.17 -40.29
N ARG A 361 31.12 10.54 -41.23
CA ARG A 361 31.27 10.80 -42.67
C ARG A 361 31.04 12.26 -43.03
N LYS A 362 30.05 12.93 -42.44
CA LYS A 362 29.81 14.37 -42.64
C LYS A 362 30.98 15.24 -42.17
N GLN A 363 31.74 14.78 -41.18
CA GLN A 363 32.95 15.44 -40.66
C GLN A 363 34.24 14.95 -41.32
N GLN A 364 34.12 14.13 -42.39
CA GLN A 364 35.24 13.50 -43.10
C GLN A 364 36.10 12.60 -42.19
N LEU A 365 35.48 11.90 -41.25
CA LEU A 365 36.09 10.95 -40.31
C LEU A 365 35.43 9.57 -40.42
N ASN A 366 36.10 8.55 -39.89
CA ASN A 366 35.58 7.20 -39.62
C ASN A 366 36.00 6.77 -38.19
N LEU A 367 35.67 5.53 -37.79
CA LEU A 367 35.98 5.03 -36.44
C LEU A 367 37.49 4.90 -36.20
N ASP A 368 38.25 4.51 -37.23
CA ASP A 368 39.71 4.35 -37.21
C ASP A 368 40.48 5.68 -37.34
N SER A 369 39.78 6.81 -37.45
CA SER A 369 40.42 8.12 -37.59
C SER A 369 40.93 8.61 -36.24
N THR A 370 42.16 9.11 -36.18
CA THR A 370 42.72 9.80 -35.02
C THR A 370 42.47 11.31 -35.12
N PRO A 371 41.53 11.90 -34.35
CA PRO A 371 41.25 13.33 -34.44
C PRO A 371 42.38 14.14 -33.80
N GLU A 372 42.69 15.31 -34.39
CA GLU A 372 43.69 16.24 -33.85
C GLU A 372 43.40 16.64 -32.40
N GLN A 373 44.45 16.94 -31.63
CA GLN A 373 44.33 17.33 -30.23
C GLN A 373 43.39 18.54 -30.07
N GLY A 374 42.39 18.41 -29.20
CA GLY A 374 41.36 19.42 -28.95
C GLY A 374 40.22 19.47 -29.97
N ARG A 375 40.28 18.69 -31.07
CA ARG A 375 39.20 18.62 -32.06
C ARG A 375 38.00 17.88 -31.49
N LYS A 376 36.87 18.58 -31.34
CA LYS A 376 35.61 17.96 -30.92
C LYS A 376 34.95 17.21 -32.08
N VAL A 377 34.67 15.92 -31.90
CA VAL A 377 34.01 15.06 -32.90
C VAL A 377 32.58 14.77 -32.44
N ILE A 378 31.59 15.19 -33.22
CA ILE A 378 30.18 14.97 -32.91
C ILE A 378 29.76 13.57 -33.40
N LEU A 379 29.14 12.79 -32.51
CA LEU A 379 28.76 11.40 -32.78
C LEU A 379 27.25 11.24 -33.04
N LYS A 380 26.42 12.18 -32.59
CA LYS A 380 24.95 12.13 -32.81
C LYS A 380 24.44 13.49 -33.29
N THR A 381 23.38 13.50 -34.09
CA THR A 381 22.79 14.75 -34.60
C THR A 381 21.87 15.43 -33.58
N THR A 382 21.34 14.70 -32.61
CA THR A 382 20.43 15.21 -31.58
C THR A 382 21.07 15.17 -30.20
N ALA A 383 20.73 16.16 -29.36
CA ALA A 383 21.24 16.29 -28.01
C ALA A 383 20.48 15.41 -27.00
N ASN A 384 20.36 14.11 -27.30
CA ASN A 384 19.61 13.16 -26.47
C ASN A 384 20.53 12.45 -25.48
N LEU A 385 20.16 12.44 -24.20
CA LEU A 385 20.89 11.70 -23.16
C LEU A 385 20.86 10.18 -23.42
N SER A 386 19.77 9.65 -23.98
CA SER A 386 19.62 8.21 -24.28
C SER A 386 20.57 7.69 -25.36
N THR A 387 21.23 8.59 -26.09
CA THR A 387 22.23 8.25 -27.11
C THR A 387 23.64 8.66 -26.69
N GLY A 388 23.85 8.84 -25.37
CA GLY A 388 25.14 9.19 -24.77
C GLY A 388 25.47 10.69 -24.75
N GLY A 389 24.49 11.55 -25.05
CA GLY A 389 24.61 13.00 -24.86
C GLY A 389 24.76 13.39 -23.39
N VAL A 390 25.14 14.64 -23.15
CA VAL A 390 25.39 15.18 -21.80
C VAL A 390 24.54 16.42 -21.54
N ALA A 391 24.21 16.66 -20.27
CA ALA A 391 23.47 17.81 -19.80
C ALA A 391 24.35 18.72 -18.93
N ILE A 392 24.24 20.02 -19.11
CA ILE A 392 24.92 21.05 -18.32
C ILE A 392 23.85 21.92 -17.67
N ASP A 393 23.89 22.07 -16.34
CA ASP A 393 22.96 22.92 -15.61
C ASP A 393 23.20 24.40 -15.95
N LYS A 394 22.10 25.10 -16.24
CA LYS A 394 22.04 26.52 -16.63
C LYS A 394 20.93 27.27 -15.90
N THR A 395 20.42 26.69 -14.82
CA THR A 395 19.25 27.21 -14.10
C THR A 395 19.46 28.62 -13.60
N ASP A 396 20.61 28.93 -12.99
CA ASP A 396 20.84 30.25 -12.40
C ASP A 396 21.21 31.34 -13.45
N GLU A 397 21.37 30.95 -14.72
CA GLU A 397 21.73 31.84 -15.83
C GLU A 397 20.50 32.29 -16.65
N ILE A 398 19.31 31.71 -16.42
CA ILE A 398 18.14 32.02 -17.23
C ILE A 398 17.64 33.44 -17.00
N HIS A 399 17.36 34.15 -18.08
CA HIS A 399 16.79 35.48 -18.03
C HIS A 399 15.34 35.47 -17.47
N PRO A 400 14.93 36.39 -16.58
CA PRO A 400 13.58 36.39 -15.98
C PRO A 400 12.42 36.45 -16.99
N VAL A 401 12.63 37.09 -18.14
CA VAL A 401 11.63 37.10 -19.23
C VAL A 401 11.46 35.70 -19.83
N ASN A 402 12.55 34.93 -19.95
CA ASN A 402 12.50 33.56 -20.48
C ASN A 402 11.78 32.63 -19.51
N GLU A 403 11.95 32.81 -18.20
CA GLU A 403 11.14 32.11 -17.20
C GLU A 403 9.66 32.39 -17.40
N THR A 404 9.30 33.67 -17.59
CA THR A 404 7.91 34.08 -17.83
C THR A 404 7.34 33.47 -19.11
N ILE A 405 8.15 33.40 -20.18
CA ILE A 405 7.78 32.74 -21.44
C ILE A 405 7.50 31.25 -21.20
N ALA A 406 8.41 30.54 -20.52
CA ALA A 406 8.27 29.11 -20.26
C ALA A 406 7.04 28.81 -19.37
N ILE A 407 6.83 29.59 -18.30
CA ILE A 407 5.66 29.45 -17.42
C ILE A 407 4.37 29.73 -18.19
N ARG A 408 4.36 30.73 -19.07
CA ARG A 408 3.19 31.04 -19.91
C ARG A 408 2.91 29.93 -20.90
N ALA A 409 3.94 29.33 -21.50
CA ALA A 409 3.82 28.20 -22.40
C ALA A 409 3.14 27.00 -21.71
N ALA A 410 3.59 26.67 -20.49
CA ALA A 410 2.98 25.62 -19.66
C ALA A 410 1.49 25.91 -19.39
N ARG A 411 1.15 27.14 -18.99
CA ARG A 411 -0.23 27.55 -18.67
C ARG A 411 -1.17 27.51 -19.87
N LEU A 412 -0.71 27.92 -21.06
CA LEU A 412 -1.53 27.87 -22.28
C LEU A 412 -1.97 26.44 -22.62
N LEU A 413 -1.16 25.46 -22.25
CA LEU A 413 -1.47 24.04 -22.41
C LEU A 413 -2.07 23.39 -21.15
N GLY A 414 -2.29 24.14 -20.07
CA GLY A 414 -2.79 23.56 -18.81
C GLY A 414 -1.85 22.51 -18.22
N MET A 415 -0.53 22.71 -18.36
CA MET A 415 0.50 21.86 -17.78
C MET A 415 0.94 22.41 -16.44
N ASP A 416 0.92 21.58 -15.40
CA ASP A 416 1.50 21.90 -14.11
C ASP A 416 2.96 21.43 -14.02
N VAL A 417 3.32 20.32 -14.65
CA VAL A 417 4.72 19.89 -14.85
C VAL A 417 4.96 19.75 -16.35
N CYS A 418 5.98 20.44 -16.89
CA CYS A 418 6.39 20.21 -18.27
C CYS A 418 7.83 20.63 -18.53
N GLY A 419 8.44 19.97 -19.52
CA GLY A 419 9.70 20.40 -20.12
C GLY A 419 9.45 21.24 -21.36
N VAL A 420 9.94 22.47 -21.39
CA VAL A 420 9.92 23.35 -22.56
C VAL A 420 11.28 23.26 -23.24
N ASP A 421 11.29 22.79 -24.49
CA ASP A 421 12.51 22.71 -25.29
C ASP A 421 12.66 23.95 -26.14
N VAL A 422 13.84 24.55 -26.04
CA VAL A 422 14.15 25.83 -26.68
C VAL A 422 15.47 25.72 -27.40
N ILE A 423 15.52 26.19 -28.64
CA ILE A 423 16.79 26.46 -29.32
C ILE A 423 17.02 27.97 -29.28
N ALA A 424 18.17 28.37 -28.73
CA ALA A 424 18.55 29.78 -28.61
C ALA A 424 20.09 29.93 -28.60
N PRO A 425 20.64 31.09 -28.98
CA PRO A 425 22.08 31.34 -28.83
C PRO A 425 22.57 31.25 -27.38
N ASN A 426 21.75 31.73 -26.43
CA ASN A 426 21.97 31.67 -24.99
C ASN A 426 20.63 31.77 -24.23
N VAL A 427 20.64 31.49 -22.93
CA VAL A 427 19.47 31.68 -22.03
C VAL A 427 19.54 32.98 -21.20
N THR A 428 20.66 33.70 -21.26
CA THR A 428 20.94 34.90 -20.45
C THR A 428 20.28 36.17 -20.99
N GLU A 429 19.85 36.16 -22.25
CA GLU A 429 19.11 37.24 -22.91
C GLU A 429 17.69 36.79 -23.25
N SER A 430 16.77 37.73 -23.44
CA SER A 430 15.39 37.40 -23.81
C SER A 430 15.31 36.68 -25.16
N TRP A 431 14.55 35.58 -25.23
CA TRP A 431 14.32 34.85 -26.49
C TRP A 431 13.62 35.67 -27.58
N TYR A 432 12.83 36.69 -27.19
CA TYR A 432 12.28 37.64 -28.15
C TYR A 432 13.35 38.50 -28.84
N GLN A 433 14.49 38.70 -28.20
CA GLN A 433 15.55 39.60 -28.65
C GLN A 433 16.69 38.84 -29.34
N ASN A 434 17.07 37.67 -28.82
CA ASN A 434 18.21 36.91 -29.32
C ASN A 434 17.84 35.83 -30.36
N GLY A 435 16.57 35.73 -30.76
CA GLY A 435 16.11 34.78 -31.76
C GLY A 435 15.77 33.38 -31.23
N GLY A 436 15.73 33.18 -29.91
CA GLY A 436 15.32 31.90 -29.31
C GLY A 436 13.88 31.51 -29.67
N ARG A 437 13.65 30.20 -29.85
CA ARG A 437 12.34 29.62 -30.23
C ARG A 437 12.00 28.38 -29.41
N ILE A 438 10.75 28.28 -28.96
CA ILE A 438 10.20 27.06 -28.35
C ILE A 438 9.95 26.04 -29.46
N ILE A 439 10.59 24.87 -29.35
CA ILE A 439 10.55 23.81 -30.36
C ILE A 439 9.48 22.76 -30.03
N GLU A 440 9.38 22.38 -28.75
CA GLU A 440 8.42 21.39 -28.27
C GLU A 440 8.12 21.60 -26.78
N ILE A 441 7.00 21.05 -26.32
CA ILE A 441 6.63 20.99 -24.91
C ILE A 441 6.33 19.53 -24.56
N ASN A 442 6.96 19.05 -23.50
CA ASN A 442 6.87 17.67 -23.05
C ASN A 442 6.10 17.61 -21.73
N ALA A 443 4.95 16.92 -21.71
CA ALA A 443 4.10 16.77 -20.53
C ALA A 443 4.66 15.81 -19.47
N SER A 444 5.50 14.86 -19.89
CA SER A 444 6.20 13.93 -19.00
C SER A 444 7.72 14.11 -19.16
N PRO A 445 8.30 15.23 -18.69
CA PRO A 445 9.72 15.48 -18.85
C PRO A 445 10.55 14.50 -18.01
N GLY A 446 11.65 13.99 -18.56
CA GLY A 446 12.62 13.23 -17.78
C GLY A 446 13.42 14.14 -16.84
N LEU A 447 13.55 13.77 -15.57
CA LEU A 447 14.23 14.59 -14.56
C LEU A 447 15.73 14.32 -14.45
N ARG A 448 16.19 13.17 -14.94
CA ARG A 448 17.57 12.68 -14.77
C ARG A 448 18.64 13.72 -15.12
N MET A 449 18.41 14.49 -16.19
CA MET A 449 19.34 15.53 -16.66
C MET A 449 19.49 16.72 -15.70
N HIS A 450 18.49 16.96 -14.85
CA HIS A 450 18.51 18.01 -13.85
C HIS A 450 19.01 17.50 -12.50
N ILE A 451 18.75 16.22 -12.18
CA ILE A 451 19.22 15.57 -10.94
C ILE A 451 20.74 15.32 -11.03
N HIS A 452 21.21 14.79 -12.16
CA HIS A 452 22.62 14.44 -12.37
C HIS A 452 23.20 15.11 -13.63
N PRO A 453 23.37 16.45 -13.63
CA PRO A 453 24.04 17.11 -14.74
C PRO A 453 25.52 16.72 -14.78
N ARG A 454 26.09 16.62 -15.99
CA ARG A 454 27.54 16.37 -16.17
C ARG A 454 28.38 17.53 -15.64
N GLN A 455 27.85 18.75 -15.74
CA GLN A 455 28.49 19.98 -15.28
C GLN A 455 27.44 20.93 -14.71
N GLY A 456 27.78 21.65 -13.65
CA GLY A 456 26.90 22.58 -12.95
C GLY A 456 26.25 21.95 -11.71
N LYS A 457 25.21 22.58 -11.17
CA LYS A 457 24.61 22.19 -9.89
C LYS A 457 23.47 21.19 -10.10
N ALA A 458 23.50 20.08 -9.38
CA ALA A 458 22.37 19.15 -9.28
C ALA A 458 21.13 19.88 -8.72
N ARG A 459 19.97 19.64 -9.32
CA ARG A 459 18.68 20.23 -8.92
C ARG A 459 17.79 19.14 -8.33
N GLU A 460 16.83 19.55 -7.50
CA GLU A 460 15.88 18.65 -6.82
C GLU A 460 14.46 18.84 -7.37
N PRO A 461 14.21 18.52 -8.66
CA PRO A 461 12.90 18.73 -9.27
C PRO A 461 11.80 17.89 -8.61
N GLY A 462 12.11 16.70 -8.08
CA GLY A 462 11.18 15.89 -7.31
C GLY A 462 10.59 16.64 -6.12
N LYS A 463 11.43 17.30 -5.31
CA LYS A 463 10.99 18.15 -4.18
C LYS A 463 10.09 19.29 -4.63
N ALA A 464 10.39 19.89 -5.77
CA ALA A 464 9.56 20.96 -6.32
C ALA A 464 8.18 20.46 -6.76
N ILE A 465 8.11 19.27 -7.37
CA ILE A 465 6.85 18.61 -7.76
C ILE A 465 6.04 18.26 -6.51
N VAL A 466 6.63 17.58 -5.54
CA VAL A 466 5.95 17.22 -4.28
C VAL A 466 5.42 18.46 -3.56
N SER A 467 6.21 19.54 -3.48
CA SER A 467 5.77 20.79 -2.85
C SER A 467 4.65 21.51 -3.62
N GLN A 468 4.50 21.26 -4.92
CA GLN A 468 3.37 21.77 -5.71
C GLN A 468 2.11 20.91 -5.54
N LEU A 469 2.28 19.59 -5.43
CA LEU A 469 1.18 18.66 -5.18
C LEU A 469 0.63 18.80 -3.75
N PHE A 470 1.52 19.01 -2.79
CA PHE A 470 1.25 19.14 -1.36
C PHE A 470 1.91 20.41 -0.81
N PRO A 471 1.25 21.59 -0.95
CA PRO A 471 1.76 22.84 -0.38
C PRO A 471 1.82 22.82 1.15
N ASP A 472 0.89 22.09 1.79
CA ASP A 472 0.94 21.71 3.19
C ASP A 472 1.08 20.19 3.27
N GLU A 473 2.18 19.71 3.85
CA GLU A 473 2.49 18.28 3.95
C GLU A 473 1.48 17.55 4.85
N LYS A 474 0.86 18.27 5.80
CA LYS A 474 -0.22 17.74 6.64
C LYS A 474 -1.48 17.41 5.84
N ASP A 475 -1.62 17.98 4.65
CA ASP A 475 -2.75 17.74 3.74
C ASP A 475 -2.54 16.51 2.85
N SER A 476 -1.64 15.59 3.23
CA SER A 476 -1.39 14.34 2.49
C SER A 476 -2.13 13.13 3.07
N ARG A 477 -2.67 13.23 4.28
CA ARG A 477 -3.27 12.12 5.01
C ARG A 477 -4.70 12.46 5.44
N ILE A 478 -5.54 11.42 5.42
CA ILE A 478 -6.80 11.42 6.14
C ILE A 478 -6.58 10.84 7.54
N PRO A 479 -7.41 11.17 8.53
CA PRO A 479 -7.38 10.51 9.83
C PRO A 479 -7.58 8.99 9.69
N ILE A 480 -6.67 8.21 10.28
CA ILE A 480 -6.73 6.75 10.31
C ILE A 480 -6.94 6.26 11.74
N ILE A 481 -8.01 5.49 11.95
CA ILE A 481 -8.49 5.03 13.25
C ILE A 481 -8.58 3.50 13.25
N PRO A 482 -7.47 2.78 13.49
CA PRO A 482 -7.49 1.34 13.61
C PRO A 482 -8.00 0.91 14.98
N ILE A 483 -8.89 -0.08 14.98
CA ILE A 483 -9.51 -0.64 16.17
C ILE A 483 -9.21 -2.14 16.21
N THR A 484 -8.49 -2.57 17.25
CA THR A 484 -8.27 -3.99 17.53
C THR A 484 -8.78 -4.37 18.92
N GLY A 485 -8.90 -5.67 19.13
CA GLY A 485 -9.38 -6.29 20.37
C GLY A 485 -9.73 -7.74 20.13
N THR A 486 -9.94 -8.52 21.18
CA THR A 486 -10.48 -9.88 21.03
C THR A 486 -11.98 -9.78 20.69
N ASN A 487 -12.75 -9.02 21.48
CA ASN A 487 -14.18 -8.79 21.26
C ASN A 487 -14.50 -7.30 21.06
N GLY A 488 -15.69 -6.98 20.54
CA GLY A 488 -16.20 -5.61 20.45
C GLY A 488 -15.72 -4.78 19.25
N LYS A 489 -14.74 -5.26 18.48
CA LYS A 489 -14.16 -4.56 17.31
C LYS A 489 -15.22 -4.06 16.34
N THR A 490 -15.97 -4.97 15.71
CA THR A 490 -16.97 -4.65 14.67
C THR A 490 -17.99 -3.61 15.16
N THR A 491 -18.55 -3.80 16.35
CA THR A 491 -19.54 -2.88 16.91
C THR A 491 -18.95 -1.51 17.22
N THR A 492 -17.74 -1.44 17.78
CA THR A 492 -17.06 -0.16 18.02
C THR A 492 -16.72 0.54 16.71
N THR A 493 -16.20 -0.18 15.71
CA THR A 493 -15.89 0.37 14.38
C THR A 493 -17.13 0.96 13.71
N LEU A 494 -18.25 0.23 13.70
CA LEU A 494 -19.51 0.71 13.11
C LEU A 494 -20.11 1.89 13.88
N LEU A 495 -20.02 1.88 15.22
CA LEU A 495 -20.49 2.98 16.05
C LEU A 495 -19.66 4.26 15.84
N VAL A 496 -18.33 4.16 15.82
CA VAL A 496 -17.43 5.28 15.50
C VAL A 496 -17.72 5.82 14.11
N SER A 497 -17.84 4.94 13.10
CA SER A 497 -18.21 5.33 11.73
C SER A 497 -19.56 6.05 11.69
N HIS A 498 -20.54 5.60 12.48
CA HIS A 498 -21.83 6.27 12.59
C HIS A 498 -21.71 7.68 13.20
N ILE A 499 -20.96 7.84 14.29
CA ILE A 499 -20.73 9.14 14.94
C ILE A 499 -20.01 10.11 13.98
N LEU A 500 -18.94 9.66 13.30
CA LEU A 500 -18.17 10.49 12.39
C LEU A 500 -18.97 10.93 11.15
N ARG A 501 -19.85 10.06 10.62
CA ARG A 501 -20.77 10.47 9.55
C ARG A 501 -21.75 11.56 10.01
N LEU A 502 -22.24 11.49 11.25
CA LEU A 502 -23.07 12.56 11.83
C LEU A 502 -22.27 13.86 12.04
N ALA A 503 -20.94 13.76 12.22
CA ALA A 503 -20.04 14.90 12.28
C ALA A 503 -19.70 15.49 10.90
N GLY A 504 -20.15 14.86 9.80
CA GLY A 504 -19.99 15.35 8.44
C GLY A 504 -18.84 14.74 7.65
N TYR A 505 -18.15 13.73 8.19
CA TYR A 505 -17.08 13.03 7.47
C TYR A 505 -17.64 12.02 6.46
N ASP A 506 -17.00 11.96 5.29
CA ASP A 506 -17.13 10.82 4.38
C ASP A 506 -16.24 9.67 4.86
N VAL A 507 -16.83 8.77 5.66
CA VAL A 507 -16.07 7.70 6.33
C VAL A 507 -15.95 6.46 5.45
N GLY A 508 -14.72 5.96 5.31
CA GLY A 508 -14.40 4.62 4.84
C GLY A 508 -14.24 3.67 6.03
N THR A 509 -14.88 2.50 5.98
CA THR A 509 -14.93 1.58 7.12
C THR A 509 -14.68 0.15 6.70
N THR A 510 -13.86 -0.57 7.45
CA THR A 510 -13.61 -2.00 7.25
C THR A 510 -14.05 -2.79 8.47
N THR A 511 -14.67 -3.95 8.26
CA THR A 511 -15.18 -4.83 9.33
C THR A 511 -15.02 -6.30 8.94
N THR A 512 -15.35 -7.21 9.87
CA THR A 512 -15.51 -8.65 9.54
C THR A 512 -16.55 -8.92 8.45
N GLU A 513 -17.54 -8.05 8.27
CA GLU A 513 -18.68 -8.27 7.36
C GLU A 513 -18.50 -7.61 5.98
N GLY A 514 -17.53 -6.69 5.84
CA GLY A 514 -17.36 -5.96 4.60
C GLY A 514 -16.62 -4.63 4.69
N ILE A 515 -16.53 -3.99 3.52
CA ILE A 515 -16.04 -2.63 3.33
C ILE A 515 -17.25 -1.70 3.08
N TYR A 516 -17.27 -0.56 3.75
CA TYR A 516 -18.31 0.44 3.68
C TYR A 516 -17.70 1.79 3.31
N VAL A 517 -18.37 2.53 2.43
CA VAL A 517 -18.02 3.92 2.10
C VAL A 517 -19.26 4.77 2.27
N ARG A 518 -19.18 5.83 3.08
CA ARG A 518 -20.32 6.70 3.43
C ARG A 518 -21.50 5.93 4.05
N GLY A 519 -21.22 4.79 4.68
CA GLY A 519 -22.20 3.89 5.29
C GLY A 519 -22.87 2.88 4.33
N SER A 520 -22.53 2.90 3.04
CA SER A 520 -23.00 1.88 2.09
C SER A 520 -21.97 0.76 1.97
N ARG A 521 -22.40 -0.50 2.13
CA ARG A 521 -21.53 -1.67 1.92
C ARG A 521 -21.19 -1.79 0.44
N ILE A 522 -19.92 -1.62 0.08
CA ILE A 522 -19.43 -1.74 -1.29
C ILE A 522 -18.89 -3.14 -1.61
N LEU A 523 -18.51 -3.89 -0.57
CA LEU A 523 -18.01 -5.25 -0.70
C LEU A 523 -18.31 -6.06 0.56
N GLN A 524 -18.68 -7.32 0.38
CA GLN A 524 -18.88 -8.30 1.44
C GLN A 524 -17.72 -9.29 1.45
N CYS A 525 -16.90 -9.25 2.50
CA CYS A 525 -15.76 -10.13 2.72
C CYS A 525 -15.33 -10.08 4.19
N ASP A 526 -14.47 -11.00 4.63
CA ASP A 526 -13.65 -10.73 5.82
C ASP A 526 -12.61 -9.68 5.44
N CYS A 527 -12.89 -8.44 5.84
CA CYS A 527 -12.14 -7.27 5.42
C CYS A 527 -11.39 -6.66 6.63
N THR A 528 -10.78 -7.50 7.46
CA THR A 528 -10.08 -7.09 8.71
C THR A 528 -8.55 -7.00 8.59
N GLY A 529 -8.04 -6.89 7.36
CA GLY A 529 -6.61 -6.89 7.04
C GLY A 529 -6.13 -5.71 6.18
N PRO A 530 -4.85 -5.71 5.79
CA PRO A 530 -4.21 -4.57 5.11
C PRO A 530 -4.78 -4.30 3.72
N TRP A 531 -5.14 -5.34 2.96
CA TRP A 531 -5.74 -5.16 1.63
C TRP A 531 -7.02 -4.32 1.69
N SER A 532 -7.89 -4.57 2.66
CA SER A 532 -9.13 -3.81 2.85
C SER A 532 -8.87 -2.39 3.35
N ALA A 533 -7.83 -2.19 4.17
CA ALA A 533 -7.38 -0.84 4.54
C ALA A 533 -6.93 -0.07 3.30
N GLU A 534 -6.11 -0.66 2.44
CA GLU A 534 -5.66 -0.03 1.20
C GLU A 534 -6.82 0.33 0.26
N VAL A 535 -7.88 -0.48 0.19
CA VAL A 535 -9.09 -0.14 -0.61
C VAL A 535 -9.66 1.20 -0.16
N ILE A 536 -9.75 1.45 1.15
CA ILE A 536 -10.21 2.73 1.70
C ILE A 536 -9.19 3.84 1.48
N LEU A 537 -7.90 3.58 1.71
CA LEU A 537 -6.83 4.59 1.55
C LEU A 537 -6.60 5.00 0.08
N LYS A 538 -7.03 4.19 -0.89
CA LYS A 538 -7.03 4.50 -2.33
C LYS A 538 -8.30 5.22 -2.78
N ASP A 539 -9.35 5.26 -1.96
CA ASP A 539 -10.62 5.89 -2.30
C ASP A 539 -10.55 7.41 -2.09
N ALA A 540 -10.50 8.16 -3.20
CA ALA A 540 -10.44 9.62 -3.20
C ALA A 540 -11.72 10.33 -2.70
N THR A 541 -12.74 9.58 -2.28
CA THR A 541 -13.98 10.12 -1.70
C THR A 541 -14.05 9.99 -0.18
N THR A 542 -13.04 9.38 0.45
CA THR A 542 -13.00 9.16 1.90
C THR A 542 -12.18 10.24 2.61
N ASP A 543 -12.75 10.87 3.63
CA ASP A 543 -12.11 11.89 4.46
C ASP A 543 -11.60 11.36 5.80
N ALA A 544 -12.05 10.16 6.23
CA ALA A 544 -11.58 9.49 7.44
C ALA A 544 -11.71 7.96 7.31
N ALA A 545 -10.74 7.21 7.82
CA ALA A 545 -10.73 5.75 7.78
C ALA A 545 -10.92 5.16 9.19
N VAL A 546 -11.96 4.35 9.38
CA VAL A 546 -12.20 3.59 10.62
C VAL A 546 -12.01 2.11 10.31
N LEU A 547 -10.92 1.53 10.79
CA LEU A 547 -10.44 0.24 10.31
C LEU A 547 -10.54 -0.82 11.40
N GLU A 548 -11.38 -1.85 11.20
CA GLU A 548 -11.29 -3.04 12.02
C GLU A 548 -10.01 -3.80 11.68
N THR A 549 -9.11 -3.95 12.66
CA THR A 549 -7.81 -4.60 12.48
C THR A 549 -7.74 -5.87 13.33
N ALA A 550 -7.88 -7.03 12.69
CA ALA A 550 -7.81 -8.32 13.38
C ALA A 550 -6.37 -8.84 13.46
N ARG A 551 -6.09 -9.69 14.46
CA ARG A 551 -4.77 -10.32 14.63
C ARG A 551 -4.29 -11.04 13.36
N GLY A 552 -5.23 -11.67 12.63
CA GLY A 552 -4.93 -12.43 11.42
C GLY A 552 -4.45 -11.53 10.28
N GLY A 553 -4.99 -10.31 10.18
CA GLY A 553 -4.52 -9.30 9.22
C GLY A 553 -3.08 -8.88 9.54
N ILE A 554 -2.84 -8.50 10.79
CA ILE A 554 -1.52 -8.07 11.30
C ILE A 554 -0.47 -9.14 11.04
N LEU A 555 -0.73 -10.38 11.46
CA LEU A 555 0.23 -11.49 11.39
C LEU A 555 0.47 -12.00 9.96
N LYS A 556 -0.48 -11.82 9.04
CA LYS A 556 -0.32 -12.33 7.66
C LYS A 556 0.34 -11.32 6.74
N ARG A 557 0.08 -10.03 6.91
CA ARG A 557 0.45 -9.00 5.92
C ARG A 557 0.74 -7.60 6.52
N GLY A 558 0.70 -7.43 7.84
CA GLY A 558 0.89 -6.12 8.49
C GLY A 558 -0.39 -5.28 8.58
N LEU A 559 -0.23 -3.99 8.83
CA LEU A 559 -1.36 -3.06 9.08
C LEU A 559 -1.97 -2.46 7.80
N GLY A 560 -1.18 -2.30 6.73
CA GLY A 560 -1.63 -1.70 5.46
C GLY A 560 -1.62 -0.17 5.44
N PHE A 561 -1.09 0.44 6.50
CA PHE A 561 -0.78 1.85 6.65
C PHE A 561 0.46 1.97 7.54
N ASP A 562 1.18 3.08 7.38
CA ASP A 562 2.42 3.36 8.09
C ASP A 562 2.21 4.03 9.46
N GLN A 563 1.18 4.87 9.59
CA GLN A 563 0.86 5.57 10.84
C GLN A 563 -0.66 5.73 11.03
N ALA A 564 -1.08 5.90 12.28
CA ALA A 564 -2.45 6.15 12.67
C ALA A 564 -2.59 7.39 13.58
N ASP A 565 -3.64 8.16 13.39
CA ASP A 565 -3.97 9.33 14.22
C ASP A 565 -4.53 8.91 15.57
N ILE A 566 -5.33 7.84 15.59
CA ILE A 566 -5.99 7.34 16.81
C ILE A 566 -5.95 5.81 16.84
N SER A 567 -5.08 5.24 17.66
CA SER A 567 -4.96 3.79 17.82
C SER A 567 -5.75 3.29 19.01
N THR A 568 -6.58 2.27 18.79
CA THR A 568 -7.45 1.70 19.84
C THR A 568 -7.21 0.22 20.03
N VAL A 569 -6.94 -0.18 21.28
CA VAL A 569 -6.98 -1.58 21.71
C VAL A 569 -8.09 -1.74 22.76
N LEU A 570 -9.13 -2.52 22.42
CA LEU A 570 -10.31 -2.69 23.27
C LEU A 570 -10.05 -3.63 24.45
N ASN A 571 -9.62 -4.86 24.18
CA ASN A 571 -9.41 -5.91 25.18
C ASN A 571 -8.52 -7.01 24.59
N VAL A 572 -7.87 -7.78 25.46
CA VAL A 572 -7.05 -8.95 25.09
C VAL A 572 -7.42 -10.15 25.96
N THR A 573 -8.02 -11.16 25.33
CA THR A 573 -8.33 -12.45 25.97
C THR A 573 -7.81 -13.61 25.13
N GLU A 574 -7.75 -14.80 25.73
CA GLU A 574 -7.36 -16.03 25.04
C GLU A 574 -8.24 -16.30 23.81
N GLU A 575 -7.61 -16.39 22.64
CA GLU A 575 -8.25 -16.61 21.35
C GLU A 575 -7.22 -17.14 20.33
N HIS A 576 -7.41 -18.34 19.79
CA HIS A 576 -6.55 -18.92 18.75
C HIS A 576 -5.05 -19.02 19.11
N LEU A 577 -4.74 -19.45 20.34
CA LEU A 577 -3.37 -19.81 20.71
C LEU A 577 -2.91 -21.05 19.92
N GLY A 578 -1.62 -21.10 19.58
CA GLY A 578 -1.01 -22.15 18.75
C GLY A 578 -1.06 -21.89 17.24
N GLU A 579 -1.57 -20.73 16.80
CA GLU A 579 -1.57 -20.34 15.40
C GLU A 579 -0.57 -19.20 15.13
N HIS A 580 0.15 -19.28 13.99
CA HIS A 580 1.06 -18.23 13.52
C HIS A 580 2.16 -17.83 14.52
N GLY A 581 2.57 -18.74 15.40
CA GLY A 581 3.65 -18.54 16.39
C GLY A 581 3.24 -17.80 17.67
N ILE A 582 1.93 -17.67 17.94
CA ILE A 582 1.42 -17.05 19.17
C ILE A 582 0.91 -18.15 20.12
N GLU A 583 1.69 -18.43 21.16
CA GLU A 583 1.40 -19.48 22.14
C GLU A 583 0.79 -18.95 23.44
N THR A 584 0.89 -17.64 23.70
CA THR A 584 0.46 -17.02 24.97
C THR A 584 -0.44 -15.81 24.74
N VAL A 585 -1.22 -15.45 25.75
CA VAL A 585 -2.10 -14.27 25.72
C VAL A 585 -1.27 -12.99 25.72
N GLU A 586 -0.12 -12.99 26.41
CA GLU A 586 0.85 -11.90 26.39
C GLU A 586 1.39 -11.68 24.97
N GLY A 587 1.76 -12.75 24.26
CA GLY A 587 2.19 -12.65 22.87
C GLY A 587 1.10 -12.08 21.96
N MET A 588 -0.18 -12.37 22.23
CA MET A 588 -1.29 -11.73 21.53
C MET A 588 -1.44 -10.24 21.86
N ALA A 589 -1.19 -9.86 23.12
CA ALA A 589 -1.17 -8.46 23.53
C ALA A 589 -0.07 -7.70 22.79
N GLU A 590 1.11 -8.29 22.60
CA GLU A 590 2.21 -7.67 21.83
C GLU A 590 1.82 -7.42 20.36
N VAL A 591 1.20 -8.41 19.70
CA VAL A 591 0.72 -8.26 18.32
C VAL A 591 -0.28 -7.11 18.18
N LYS A 592 -1.19 -6.97 19.15
CA LYS A 592 -2.19 -5.89 19.19
C LYS A 592 -1.55 -4.55 19.57
N GLY A 593 -0.53 -4.58 20.42
CA GLY A 593 0.25 -3.43 20.88
C GLY A 593 0.97 -2.70 19.74
N LEU A 594 1.20 -3.36 18.59
CA LEU A 594 1.72 -2.72 17.38
C LEU A 594 0.94 -1.46 16.97
N LEU A 595 -0.39 -1.42 17.21
CA LEU A 595 -1.19 -0.22 16.94
C LEU A 595 -0.68 1.00 17.71
N TYR A 596 -0.25 0.81 18.97
CA TYR A 596 0.30 1.91 19.77
C TYR A 596 1.67 2.38 19.24
N GLU A 597 2.48 1.48 18.69
CA GLU A 597 3.80 1.80 18.11
C GLU A 597 3.70 2.63 16.83
N VAL A 598 2.63 2.45 16.03
CA VAL A 598 2.39 3.22 14.80
C VAL A 598 1.54 4.49 15.01
N THR A 599 1.21 4.81 16.26
CA THR A 599 0.43 6.02 16.55
C THR A 599 1.30 7.25 16.26
N HIS A 600 0.78 8.18 15.46
CA HIS A 600 1.46 9.43 15.15
C HIS A 600 1.86 10.15 16.46
N PRO A 601 3.05 10.78 16.55
CA PRO A 601 3.50 11.43 17.80
C PRO A 601 2.52 12.46 18.38
N ASP A 602 1.81 13.19 17.51
CA ASP A 602 0.76 14.15 17.89
C ASP A 602 -0.64 13.53 18.06
N GLY A 603 -0.81 12.25 17.73
CA GLY A 603 -2.04 11.48 17.76
C GLY A 603 -2.40 10.96 19.16
N TRP A 604 -3.39 10.06 19.21
CA TRP A 604 -3.98 9.55 20.45
C TRP A 604 -3.93 8.02 20.56
N ALA A 605 -3.54 7.51 21.72
CA ALA A 605 -3.78 6.14 22.11
C ALA A 605 -5.04 6.04 22.99
N VAL A 606 -6.02 5.26 22.54
CA VAL A 606 -7.26 4.99 23.29
C VAL A 606 -7.07 3.70 24.08
N VAL A 607 -7.10 3.82 25.42
CA VAL A 607 -6.67 2.77 26.35
C VAL A 607 -7.82 2.29 27.21
N ASN A 608 -8.13 0.99 27.13
CA ASN A 608 -9.00 0.35 28.11
C ASN A 608 -8.28 0.24 29.46
N CYS A 609 -8.75 0.96 30.47
CA CYS A 609 -8.17 0.92 31.81
C CYS A 609 -8.64 -0.30 32.63
N ASP A 610 -9.66 -1.01 32.17
CA ASP A 610 -10.19 -2.21 32.83
C ASP A 610 -9.46 -3.51 32.43
N ASP A 611 -8.57 -3.45 31.43
CA ASP A 611 -7.79 -4.59 30.94
C ASP A 611 -6.28 -4.38 31.22
N ASP A 612 -5.69 -5.33 31.96
CA ASP A 612 -4.30 -5.25 32.42
C ASP A 612 -3.29 -5.31 31.27
N LEU A 613 -3.52 -6.18 30.28
CA LEU A 613 -2.62 -6.35 29.15
C LEU A 613 -2.70 -5.13 28.23
N VAL A 614 -3.90 -4.59 28.00
CA VAL A 614 -4.06 -3.35 27.22
C VAL A 614 -3.34 -2.19 27.90
N TRP A 615 -3.48 -2.06 29.22
CA TRP A 615 -2.78 -1.05 29.99
C TRP A 615 -1.26 -1.15 29.85
N GLU A 616 -0.70 -2.35 30.03
CA GLU A 616 0.74 -2.60 29.89
C GLU A 616 1.27 -2.28 28.50
N GLN A 617 0.56 -2.69 27.44
CA GLN A 617 0.95 -2.37 26.07
C GLN A 617 0.89 -0.86 25.79
N SER A 618 -0.04 -0.13 26.41
CA SER A 618 -0.16 1.32 26.22
C SER A 618 1.06 2.08 26.74
N GLU A 619 1.82 1.55 27.71
CA GLU A 619 3.03 2.18 28.24
C GLU A 619 4.17 2.22 27.22
N ARG A 620 4.09 1.43 26.14
CA ARG A 620 5.02 1.52 25.00
C ARG A 620 4.87 2.84 24.23
N PHE A 621 3.69 3.46 24.27
CA PHE A 621 3.44 4.75 23.62
C PHE A 621 3.62 5.91 24.60
N GLY A 622 4.49 6.85 24.21
CA GLY A 622 4.83 8.04 25.00
C GLY A 622 4.03 9.31 24.65
N GLY A 623 3.09 9.25 23.71
CA GLY A 623 2.28 10.39 23.27
C GLY A 623 0.97 10.57 24.07
N LYS A 624 0.00 11.27 23.49
CA LYS A 624 -1.27 11.60 24.17
C LYS A 624 -2.13 10.36 24.34
N LYS A 625 -2.68 10.16 25.55
CA LYS A 625 -3.56 9.02 25.86
C LYS A 625 -4.95 9.51 26.26
N ILE A 626 -5.96 8.76 25.86
CA ILE A 626 -7.32 8.88 26.39
C ILE A 626 -7.76 7.54 26.97
N GLY A 627 -8.12 7.56 28.25
CA GLY A 627 -8.52 6.35 28.98
C GLY A 627 -10.02 6.11 28.87
N PHE A 628 -10.45 4.86 28.96
CA PHE A 628 -11.85 4.56 29.29
C PHE A 628 -11.97 3.44 30.32
N SER A 629 -13.01 3.51 31.14
CA SER A 629 -13.33 2.47 32.14
C SER A 629 -14.79 2.51 32.54
N GLN A 630 -15.41 1.35 32.72
CA GLN A 630 -16.75 1.24 33.30
C GLN A 630 -16.78 1.63 34.79
N SER A 631 -15.62 1.53 35.48
CA SER A 631 -15.50 1.82 36.91
C SER A 631 -14.92 3.23 37.14
N PRO A 632 -15.71 4.19 37.65
CA PRO A 632 -15.21 5.54 37.95
C PRO A 632 -14.19 5.56 39.10
N GLN A 633 -14.07 4.46 39.86
CA GLN A 633 -13.08 4.28 40.92
C GLN A 633 -11.82 3.52 40.46
N ASN A 634 -11.70 3.17 39.17
CA ASN A 634 -10.51 2.52 38.65
C ASN A 634 -9.27 3.40 38.92
N GLN A 635 -8.27 2.85 39.63
CA GLN A 635 -7.08 3.60 40.06
C GLN A 635 -6.26 4.11 38.88
N ARG A 636 -6.30 3.44 37.73
CA ARG A 636 -5.62 3.87 36.50
C ARG A 636 -6.15 5.19 35.96
N LEU A 637 -7.44 5.49 36.20
CA LEU A 637 -8.02 6.81 35.85
C LEU A 637 -7.37 7.96 36.63
N ASN A 638 -6.74 7.69 37.78
CA ASN A 638 -6.02 8.72 38.53
C ASN A 638 -4.80 9.22 37.73
N LYS A 639 -4.10 8.35 36.99
CA LYS A 639 -2.98 8.78 36.11
C LYS A 639 -3.44 9.82 35.09
N PHE A 640 -4.61 9.62 34.47
CA PHE A 640 -5.17 10.59 33.53
C PHE A 640 -5.54 11.90 34.23
N LYS A 641 -6.10 11.86 35.44
CA LYS A 641 -6.38 13.08 36.22
C LYS A 641 -5.11 13.82 36.61
N ASP A 642 -4.09 13.10 37.07
CA ASP A 642 -2.83 13.67 37.56
C ASP A 642 -2.02 14.30 36.40
N GLU A 643 -2.19 13.80 35.18
CA GLU A 643 -1.55 14.29 33.96
C GLU A 643 -2.45 15.23 33.12
N ASP A 644 -3.62 15.64 33.63
CA ASP A 644 -4.63 16.47 32.94
C ASP A 644 -5.06 15.89 31.56
N LEU A 645 -5.04 14.56 31.42
CA LEU A 645 -5.45 13.83 30.22
C LEU A 645 -6.95 13.51 30.24
N PRO A 646 -7.60 13.42 29.06
CA PRO A 646 -9.00 13.07 28.98
C PRO A 646 -9.23 11.59 29.31
N TYR A 647 -10.43 11.29 29.82
CA TYR A 647 -10.90 9.92 29.97
C TYR A 647 -12.43 9.83 29.93
N VAL A 648 -12.97 8.66 29.61
CA VAL A 648 -14.42 8.38 29.58
C VAL A 648 -14.77 7.35 30.64
N THR A 649 -15.81 7.61 31.43
CA THR A 649 -16.27 6.66 32.45
C THR A 649 -17.77 6.77 32.71
N ILE A 650 -18.30 5.85 33.52
CA ILE A 650 -19.70 5.88 33.96
C ILE A 650 -19.74 6.51 35.34
N ARG A 651 -20.55 7.57 35.49
CA ARG A 651 -20.84 8.16 36.80
C ARG A 651 -22.34 8.39 36.90
N ASP A 652 -22.94 7.96 38.01
CA ASP A 652 -24.38 8.11 38.26
C ASP A 652 -25.21 7.58 37.06
N GLU A 653 -24.90 6.36 36.61
CA GLU A 653 -25.54 5.66 35.47
C GLU A 653 -25.45 6.42 34.13
N THR A 654 -24.53 7.39 34.04
CA THR A 654 -24.35 8.28 32.88
C THR A 654 -22.93 8.14 32.33
N ILE A 655 -22.81 7.90 31.03
CA ILE A 655 -21.54 8.02 30.31
C ILE A 655 -21.09 9.48 30.41
N SER A 656 -19.88 9.70 30.92
CA SER A 656 -19.32 11.02 31.18
C SER A 656 -17.90 11.11 30.64
N ILE A 657 -17.53 12.28 30.10
CA ILE A 657 -16.20 12.57 29.59
C ILE A 657 -15.51 13.53 30.55
N HIS A 658 -14.31 13.20 30.98
CA HIS A 658 -13.41 14.17 31.61
C HIS A 658 -12.57 14.83 30.53
N ASP A 659 -12.68 16.15 30.38
CA ASP A 659 -11.99 16.94 29.33
C ASP A 659 -10.58 17.41 29.76
N GLY A 660 -10.04 16.81 30.83
CA GLY A 660 -8.79 17.23 31.49
C GLY A 660 -9.03 18.17 32.68
N GLN A 661 -10.15 18.91 32.71
CA GLN A 661 -10.44 19.84 33.81
C GLN A 661 -11.71 19.47 34.60
N ARG A 662 -12.73 18.97 33.90
CA ARG A 662 -14.04 18.70 34.50
C ARG A 662 -14.67 17.46 33.88
N LEU A 663 -15.53 16.84 34.68
CA LEU A 663 -16.35 15.73 34.24
C LEU A 663 -17.68 16.24 33.67
N LEU A 664 -17.91 15.98 32.39
CA LEU A 664 -19.09 16.38 31.63
C LEU A 664 -20.02 15.18 31.41
N PRO A 665 -21.27 15.21 31.89
CA PRO A 665 -22.24 14.16 31.61
C PRO A 665 -22.67 14.21 30.13
N LEU A 666 -22.68 13.05 29.46
CA LEU A 666 -23.00 12.95 28.03
C LEU A 666 -24.38 12.33 27.80
N VAL A 667 -24.58 11.09 28.23
CA VAL A 667 -25.81 10.32 27.99
C VAL A 667 -26.01 9.25 29.05
N ALA A 668 -27.26 9.03 29.47
CA ALA A 668 -27.61 7.93 30.37
C ALA A 668 -27.36 6.59 29.68
N VAL A 669 -26.78 5.63 30.41
CA VAL A 669 -26.36 4.32 29.86
C VAL A 669 -27.56 3.56 29.31
N ASP A 670 -28.72 3.64 29.97
CA ASP A 670 -29.96 2.96 29.58
C ASP A 670 -30.59 3.49 28.28
N SER A 671 -30.23 4.71 27.91
CA SER A 671 -30.75 5.42 26.74
C SER A 671 -29.95 5.09 25.47
N VAL A 672 -28.77 4.48 25.61
CA VAL A 672 -27.94 4.01 24.50
C VAL A 672 -28.45 2.65 24.03
N PRO A 673 -29.06 2.51 22.84
CA PRO A 673 -29.81 1.31 22.48
C PRO A 673 -29.01 -0.01 22.51
N ILE A 674 -27.72 0.02 22.17
CA ILE A 674 -26.87 -1.18 22.17
C ILE A 674 -26.60 -1.73 23.58
N THR A 675 -26.83 -0.96 24.65
CA THR A 675 -26.58 -1.41 26.02
C THR A 675 -27.72 -2.25 26.59
N PHE A 676 -28.87 -2.33 25.90
CA PHE A 676 -30.07 -3.04 26.36
C PHE A 676 -30.48 -2.64 27.79
N GLU A 677 -30.90 -1.39 27.98
CA GLU A 677 -31.21 -0.83 29.31
C GLU A 677 -30.02 -0.90 30.30
N GLY A 678 -28.79 -0.82 29.79
CA GLY A 678 -27.56 -0.92 30.61
C GLY A 678 -27.24 -2.33 31.11
N ILE A 679 -27.84 -3.37 30.55
CA ILE A 679 -27.64 -4.77 30.96
C ILE A 679 -26.43 -5.40 30.26
N ALA A 680 -26.09 -4.94 29.05
CA ALA A 680 -25.02 -5.48 28.22
C ALA A 680 -23.67 -4.79 28.50
N ASP A 681 -22.96 -5.24 29.54
CA ASP A 681 -21.66 -4.67 29.98
C ASP A 681 -20.64 -4.53 28.83
N PHE A 682 -20.57 -5.51 27.92
CA PHE A 682 -19.66 -5.48 26.77
C PHE A 682 -20.00 -4.38 25.76
N ASN A 683 -21.27 -4.01 25.60
CA ASN A 683 -21.67 -2.90 24.73
C ASN A 683 -21.55 -1.54 25.42
N ILE A 684 -21.58 -1.51 26.75
CA ILE A 684 -21.19 -0.32 27.51
C ILE A 684 -19.70 -0.04 27.27
N GLU A 685 -18.83 -1.05 27.34
CA GLU A 685 -17.40 -0.92 26.98
C GLU A 685 -17.21 -0.36 25.57
N ASN A 686 -17.89 -0.95 24.57
CA ASN A 686 -17.83 -0.49 23.17
C ASN A 686 -18.28 0.99 23.04
N ALA A 687 -19.33 1.39 23.78
CA ALA A 687 -19.81 2.78 23.78
C ALA A 687 -18.82 3.75 24.41
N LEU A 688 -18.16 3.35 25.51
CA LEU A 688 -17.11 4.16 26.15
C LEU A 688 -15.90 4.33 25.22
N ALA A 689 -15.46 3.25 24.57
CA ALA A 689 -14.36 3.29 23.61
C ALA A 689 -14.70 4.18 22.40
N ALA A 690 -15.90 4.03 21.81
CA ALA A 690 -16.34 4.87 20.70
C ALA A 690 -16.44 6.36 21.09
N THR A 691 -16.88 6.64 22.33
CA THR A 691 -16.92 8.00 22.89
C THR A 691 -15.51 8.58 23.01
N ALA A 692 -14.55 7.80 23.50
CA ALA A 692 -13.16 8.22 23.63
C ALA A 692 -12.53 8.51 22.25
N ILE A 693 -12.73 7.62 21.27
CA ILE A 693 -12.27 7.81 19.89
C ILE A 693 -12.87 9.08 19.29
N ALA A 694 -14.19 9.28 19.39
CA ALA A 694 -14.86 10.44 18.83
C ALA A 694 -14.40 11.74 19.50
N HIS A 695 -14.15 11.71 20.81
CA HIS A 695 -13.59 12.87 21.52
C HIS A 695 -12.15 13.19 21.07
N ALA A 696 -11.32 12.16 20.86
CA ALA A 696 -9.96 12.33 20.33
C ALA A 696 -9.94 12.85 18.88
N MET A 697 -11.01 12.57 18.10
CA MET A 697 -11.28 13.17 16.77
C MET A 697 -11.81 14.61 16.84
N ASP A 698 -11.92 15.22 18.02
CA ASP A 698 -12.50 16.55 18.24
C ASP A 698 -13.96 16.67 17.77
N VAL A 699 -14.73 15.58 17.86
CA VAL A 699 -16.16 15.59 17.57
C VAL A 699 -16.92 16.27 18.71
N SER A 700 -17.88 17.13 18.35
CA SER A 700 -18.70 17.83 19.35
C SER A 700 -19.50 16.87 20.25
N LEU A 701 -19.62 17.20 21.54
CA LEU A 701 -20.35 16.38 22.51
C LEU A 701 -21.80 16.10 22.08
N ASP A 702 -22.47 17.08 21.46
CA ASP A 702 -23.84 16.91 20.96
C ASP A 702 -23.90 15.86 19.83
N THR A 703 -22.91 15.85 18.93
CA THR A 703 -22.81 14.85 17.86
C THR A 703 -22.49 13.46 18.42
N ILE A 704 -21.57 13.35 19.38
CA ILE A 704 -21.25 12.07 20.04
C ILE A 704 -22.52 11.53 20.71
N ARG A 705 -23.21 12.38 21.48
CA ARG A 705 -24.47 12.02 22.14
C ARG A 705 -25.53 11.57 21.12
N ALA A 706 -25.70 12.31 20.02
CA ALA A 706 -26.64 11.95 18.98
C ALA A 706 -26.32 10.57 18.38
N GLY A 707 -25.05 10.30 18.06
CA GLY A 707 -24.62 9.02 17.51
C GLY A 707 -24.80 7.84 18.47
N LEU A 708 -24.55 8.03 19.77
CA LEU A 708 -24.83 7.00 20.78
C LEU A 708 -26.33 6.69 20.90
N LEU A 709 -27.20 7.71 20.75
CA LEU A 709 -28.65 7.54 20.84
C LEU A 709 -29.27 6.96 19.56
N SER A 710 -28.71 7.22 18.39
CA SER A 710 -29.25 6.76 17.10
C SER A 710 -28.66 5.44 16.61
N PHE A 711 -27.55 4.97 17.19
CA PHE A 711 -26.98 3.67 16.85
C PHE A 711 -27.71 2.53 17.57
N ALA A 712 -28.53 1.79 16.83
CA ALA A 712 -29.32 0.68 17.34
C ALA A 712 -28.75 -0.68 16.91
N PRO A 713 -28.94 -1.75 17.71
CA PRO A 713 -28.47 -3.10 17.38
C PRO A 713 -29.36 -3.78 16.33
N THR A 714 -29.58 -3.13 15.19
CA THR A 714 -30.40 -3.66 14.08
C THR A 714 -29.52 -4.33 13.01
N PRO A 715 -30.10 -5.20 12.16
CA PRO A 715 -29.38 -5.80 11.03
C PRO A 715 -28.72 -4.78 10.08
N GLU A 716 -29.24 -3.56 10.00
CA GLU A 716 -28.73 -2.51 9.12
C GLU A 716 -27.54 -1.76 9.72
N LEU A 717 -27.52 -1.56 11.05
CA LEU A 717 -26.51 -0.74 11.73
C LEU A 717 -25.43 -1.57 12.42
N ASN A 718 -25.76 -2.77 12.90
CA ASN A 718 -24.84 -3.67 13.61
C ASN A 718 -25.10 -5.13 13.20
N PRO A 719 -24.97 -5.49 11.91
CA PRO A 719 -25.32 -6.81 11.39
C PRO A 719 -24.60 -7.94 12.15
N GLY A 720 -25.36 -8.91 12.63
CA GLY A 720 -24.84 -10.09 13.30
C GLY A 720 -24.17 -9.83 14.66
N ARG A 721 -24.39 -8.66 15.25
CA ARG A 721 -23.83 -8.27 16.55
C ARG A 721 -24.97 -7.80 17.45
N SER A 722 -25.32 -8.67 18.40
CA SER A 722 -26.39 -8.46 19.38
C SER A 722 -27.74 -8.07 18.77
N ASN A 723 -28.13 -8.62 17.61
CA ASN A 723 -29.41 -8.27 17.00
C ASN A 723 -30.57 -8.97 17.71
N MET A 724 -31.54 -8.20 18.21
CA MET A 724 -32.74 -8.70 18.88
C MET A 724 -33.95 -8.60 17.97
N LEU A 725 -34.62 -9.73 17.71
CA LEU A 725 -35.82 -9.82 16.87
C LEU A 725 -36.98 -10.40 17.68
N ARG A 726 -38.12 -9.71 17.72
CA ARG A 726 -39.37 -10.24 18.28
C ARG A 726 -40.11 -11.03 17.21
N ILE A 727 -40.55 -12.25 17.52
CA ILE A 727 -41.37 -13.10 16.65
C ILE A 727 -42.59 -13.54 17.44
N GLY A 728 -43.75 -12.92 17.17
CA GLY A 728 -44.97 -13.19 17.92
C GLY A 728 -44.77 -13.06 19.43
N SER A 729 -44.83 -14.18 20.14
CA SER A 729 -44.73 -14.28 21.60
C SER A 729 -43.32 -14.58 22.15
N PHE A 730 -42.30 -14.74 21.31
CA PHE A 730 -40.93 -15.06 21.73
C PHE A 730 -39.88 -14.16 21.06
N ASN A 731 -38.65 -14.22 21.54
CA ASN A 731 -37.54 -13.40 21.07
C ASN A 731 -36.43 -14.28 20.45
N VAL A 732 -35.72 -13.72 19.47
CA VAL A 732 -34.52 -14.31 18.88
C VAL A 732 -33.37 -13.31 19.00
N PHE A 733 -32.26 -13.74 19.58
CA PHE A 733 -31.04 -12.95 19.71
C PHE A 733 -29.95 -13.57 18.85
N ILE A 734 -29.48 -12.82 17.86
CA ILE A 734 -28.45 -13.25 16.91
C ILE A 734 -27.14 -12.57 17.29
N ASP A 735 -26.10 -13.36 17.52
CA ASP A 735 -24.77 -12.85 17.82
C ASP A 735 -23.68 -13.82 17.37
N TYR A 736 -22.53 -13.30 16.94
CA TYR A 736 -21.45 -14.11 16.41
C TYR A 736 -20.67 -14.92 17.45
N ALA A 737 -20.85 -14.67 18.75
CA ALA A 737 -20.10 -15.30 19.84
C ALA A 737 -19.68 -16.75 19.56
N HIS A 738 -18.39 -16.92 19.24
CA HIS A 738 -17.82 -18.17 18.73
C HIS A 738 -16.61 -18.64 19.55
N ASN A 739 -16.08 -17.82 20.47
CA ASN A 739 -14.98 -18.15 21.37
C ASN A 739 -15.46 -18.21 22.84
N LYS A 740 -14.62 -18.71 23.75
CA LYS A 740 -14.96 -18.87 25.17
C LYS A 740 -15.35 -17.55 25.84
N ALA A 741 -14.50 -16.53 25.73
CA ALA A 741 -14.75 -15.22 26.35
C ALA A 741 -16.07 -14.58 25.87
N ALA A 742 -16.34 -14.66 24.56
CA ALA A 742 -17.59 -14.17 23.98
C ALA A 742 -18.81 -14.94 24.51
N MET A 743 -18.72 -16.27 24.62
CA MET A 743 -19.82 -17.08 25.16
C MET A 743 -20.08 -16.80 26.65
N GLU A 744 -19.04 -16.53 27.44
CA GLU A 744 -19.19 -16.09 28.84
C GLU A 744 -19.88 -14.74 28.96
N LEU A 745 -19.51 -13.76 28.11
CA LEU A 745 -20.14 -12.44 28.08
C LEU A 745 -21.61 -12.53 27.67
N VAL A 746 -21.91 -13.27 26.61
CA VAL A 746 -23.29 -13.51 26.16
C VAL A 746 -24.09 -14.24 27.22
N SER A 747 -23.54 -15.29 27.85
CA SER A 747 -24.23 -16.03 28.92
C SER A 747 -24.62 -15.12 30.08
N LYS A 748 -23.69 -14.29 30.58
CA LYS A 748 -23.96 -13.31 31.64
C LYS A 748 -25.05 -12.32 31.24
N PHE A 749 -25.01 -11.83 30.01
CA PHE A 749 -26.04 -10.93 29.46
C PHE A 749 -27.41 -11.61 29.39
N LEU A 750 -27.50 -12.80 28.79
CA LEU A 750 -28.76 -13.55 28.65
C LEU A 750 -29.36 -13.89 30.02
N PHE A 751 -28.53 -14.20 31.03
CA PHE A 751 -29.00 -14.44 32.39
C PHE A 751 -29.62 -13.18 33.02
N LYS A 752 -28.93 -12.03 32.93
CA LYS A 752 -29.48 -10.75 33.42
C LYS A 752 -30.77 -10.39 32.67
N LEU A 753 -30.80 -10.61 31.36
CA LEU A 753 -31.96 -10.35 30.50
C LEU A 753 -33.16 -11.25 30.86
N LYS A 754 -32.93 -12.57 31.06
CA LYS A 754 -33.95 -13.52 31.52
C LYS A 754 -34.62 -13.02 32.80
N LYS A 755 -33.82 -12.57 33.77
CA LYS A 755 -34.33 -12.03 35.05
C LYS A 755 -35.09 -10.71 34.88
N ARG A 756 -34.57 -9.80 34.04
CA ARG A 756 -35.17 -8.48 33.81
C ARG A 756 -36.51 -8.57 33.08
N TRP A 757 -36.57 -9.35 32.01
CA TRP A 757 -37.74 -9.48 31.14
C TRP A 757 -38.69 -10.60 31.57
N GLY A 758 -38.34 -11.39 32.58
CA GLY A 758 -39.18 -12.49 33.07
C GLY A 758 -39.31 -13.64 32.08
N LEU A 759 -38.25 -13.93 31.31
CA LEU A 759 -38.28 -14.94 30.25
C LEU A 759 -38.41 -16.35 30.82
N ALA A 760 -39.29 -17.15 30.22
CA ALA A 760 -39.59 -18.50 30.68
C ALA A 760 -38.42 -19.46 30.47
N ARG A 761 -37.74 -19.35 29.32
CA ARG A 761 -36.73 -20.31 28.85
C ARG A 761 -35.66 -19.65 27.99
N LEU A 762 -34.44 -20.19 28.04
CA LEU A 762 -33.35 -19.88 27.12
C LEU A 762 -33.04 -21.11 26.26
N THR A 763 -33.09 -20.94 24.93
CA THR A 763 -32.70 -21.98 23.97
C THR A 763 -31.52 -21.50 23.13
N GLY A 764 -30.54 -22.37 22.88
CA GLY A 764 -29.39 -22.05 22.02
C GLY A 764 -29.46 -22.82 20.70
N ALA A 765 -29.29 -22.16 19.56
CA ALA A 765 -28.96 -22.76 18.27
C ALA A 765 -27.48 -22.48 17.97
N ILE A 766 -26.62 -23.47 18.20
CA ILE A 766 -25.18 -23.26 18.39
C ILE A 766 -24.34 -24.20 17.52
N CYS A 767 -23.29 -23.65 16.93
CA CYS A 767 -22.13 -24.38 16.38
C CYS A 767 -20.84 -23.63 16.75
N LEU A 768 -19.68 -24.27 16.58
CA LEU A 768 -18.38 -23.63 16.74
C LEU A 768 -17.53 -23.90 15.50
N PRO A 769 -16.56 -23.03 15.17
CA PRO A 769 -15.57 -23.32 14.13
C PRO A 769 -14.77 -24.61 14.40
N GLY A 770 -14.54 -25.41 13.35
CA GLY A 770 -13.90 -26.74 13.44
C GLY A 770 -12.39 -26.78 13.73
N ASN A 771 -11.68 -25.65 13.70
CA ASN A 771 -10.22 -25.56 13.85
C ASN A 771 -9.75 -25.36 15.30
N ARG A 772 -10.40 -25.98 16.29
CA ARG A 772 -9.98 -25.92 17.71
C ARG A 772 -9.65 -27.27 18.30
N ARG A 773 -8.90 -27.22 19.40
CA ARG A 773 -8.60 -28.37 20.24
C ARG A 773 -9.87 -28.83 20.95
N ASP A 774 -10.03 -30.14 21.10
CA ASP A 774 -11.22 -30.72 21.72
C ASP A 774 -11.43 -30.26 23.17
N THR A 775 -10.35 -29.92 23.89
CA THR A 775 -10.42 -29.35 25.24
C THR A 775 -11.17 -28.03 25.27
N GLU A 776 -10.97 -27.16 24.27
CA GLU A 776 -11.65 -25.86 24.19
C GLU A 776 -13.15 -26.03 23.92
N TYR A 777 -13.54 -27.00 23.09
CA TYR A 777 -14.97 -27.30 22.90
C TYR A 777 -15.64 -27.73 24.20
N ARG A 778 -14.98 -28.55 25.02
CA ARG A 778 -15.52 -28.98 26.32
C ARG A 778 -15.75 -27.80 27.26
N GLU A 779 -14.82 -26.85 27.30
CA GLU A 779 -14.95 -25.65 28.12
C GLU A 779 -16.11 -24.76 27.67
N ILE A 780 -16.24 -24.52 26.36
CA ILE A 780 -17.33 -23.71 25.81
C ILE A 780 -18.68 -24.41 26.01
N MET A 781 -18.76 -25.72 25.77
CA MET A 781 -20.01 -26.48 25.96
C MET A 781 -20.45 -26.56 27.42
N LYS A 782 -19.53 -26.47 28.38
CA LYS A 782 -19.90 -26.33 29.79
C LYS A 782 -20.66 -25.03 30.05
N ILE A 783 -20.16 -23.90 29.52
CA ILE A 783 -20.86 -22.60 29.62
C ILE A 783 -22.24 -22.67 28.96
N VAL A 784 -22.33 -23.31 27.79
CA VAL A 784 -23.60 -23.51 27.07
C VAL A 784 -24.58 -24.32 27.91
N ALA A 785 -24.15 -25.44 28.50
CA ALA A 785 -24.99 -26.29 29.35
C ALA A 785 -25.48 -25.56 30.61
N ASP A 786 -24.65 -24.70 31.20
CA ASP A 786 -25.02 -23.88 32.37
C ASP A 786 -25.99 -22.73 32.02
N THR A 787 -26.05 -22.33 30.74
CA THR A 787 -26.82 -21.15 30.29
C THR A 787 -28.17 -21.52 29.70
N PHE A 788 -28.23 -22.56 28.88
CA PHE A 788 -29.39 -22.88 28.07
C PHE A 788 -30.16 -24.08 28.62
N ASP A 789 -31.48 -23.93 28.67
CA ASP A 789 -32.39 -25.00 29.05
C ASP A 789 -32.49 -26.06 27.94
N LYS A 790 -32.22 -25.68 26.68
CA LYS A 790 -32.32 -26.53 25.49
C LYS A 790 -31.33 -26.09 24.41
N VAL A 791 -30.72 -27.05 23.70
CA VAL A 791 -29.73 -26.76 22.64
C VAL A 791 -30.05 -27.48 21.33
N TYR A 792 -30.02 -26.70 20.25
CA TYR A 792 -30.03 -27.15 18.86
C TYR A 792 -28.61 -27.03 18.32
N LEU A 793 -27.90 -28.15 18.23
CA LEU A 793 -26.60 -28.20 17.57
C LEU A 793 -26.81 -28.14 16.07
N LYS A 794 -26.11 -27.21 15.44
CA LYS A 794 -26.07 -27.06 13.97
C LYS A 794 -24.67 -27.38 13.47
N GLU A 795 -24.56 -27.57 12.17
CA GLU A 795 -23.29 -27.75 11.49
C GLU A 795 -23.08 -26.64 10.46
N ASP A 796 -21.92 -25.98 10.55
CA ASP A 796 -21.51 -24.94 9.62
C ASP A 796 -21.12 -25.54 8.25
N LYS A 797 -21.23 -24.76 7.18
CA LYS A 797 -20.89 -25.20 5.82
C LYS A 797 -19.39 -25.46 5.67
N ASN A 798 -18.55 -24.63 6.28
CA ASN A 798 -17.11 -24.79 6.33
C ASN A 798 -16.67 -25.61 7.55
N THR A 799 -16.29 -26.87 7.34
CA THR A 799 -15.87 -27.78 8.41
C THR A 799 -14.43 -27.55 8.90
N ARG A 800 -13.67 -26.66 8.25
CA ARG A 800 -12.27 -26.35 8.56
C ARG A 800 -11.38 -27.58 8.76
N GLY A 801 -11.57 -28.59 7.90
CA GLY A 801 -10.74 -29.80 7.86
C GLY A 801 -11.31 -31.01 8.61
N ARG A 802 -12.40 -30.86 9.38
CA ARG A 802 -13.09 -31.98 10.02
C ARG A 802 -14.09 -32.67 9.08
N GLU A 803 -14.41 -33.93 9.37
CA GLU A 803 -15.45 -34.65 8.64
C GLU A 803 -16.85 -34.15 9.04
N ARG A 804 -17.82 -34.25 8.12
CA ARG A 804 -19.20 -33.83 8.43
C ARG A 804 -19.81 -34.72 9.50
N GLY A 805 -20.43 -34.10 10.50
CA GLY A 805 -21.02 -34.74 11.68
C GLY A 805 -20.05 -34.94 12.84
N GLU A 806 -18.73 -34.93 12.59
CA GLU A 806 -17.70 -35.14 13.61
C GLU A 806 -17.80 -34.07 14.71
N LEU A 807 -17.85 -32.80 14.30
CA LEU A 807 -17.93 -31.70 15.26
C LEU A 807 -19.23 -31.71 16.05
N ALA A 808 -20.36 -31.97 15.39
CA ALA A 808 -21.65 -32.06 16.06
C ALA A 808 -21.65 -33.17 17.14
N GLN A 809 -21.00 -34.30 16.85
CA GLN A 809 -20.83 -35.39 17.83
C GLN A 809 -19.97 -34.94 19.01
N ILE A 810 -18.82 -34.29 18.78
CA ILE A 810 -17.95 -33.78 19.84
C ILE A 810 -18.68 -32.78 20.74
N LEU A 811 -19.44 -31.86 20.15
CA LEU A 811 -20.23 -30.87 20.90
C LEU A 811 -21.33 -31.55 21.73
N GLN A 812 -22.02 -32.54 21.14
CA GLN A 812 -23.06 -33.32 21.84
C GLN A 812 -22.49 -34.10 23.03
N GLU A 813 -21.39 -34.83 22.84
CA GLU A 813 -20.71 -35.57 23.91
C GLU A 813 -20.21 -34.63 25.03
N SER A 814 -19.76 -33.43 24.65
CA SER A 814 -19.33 -32.40 25.61
C SER A 814 -20.49 -31.86 26.43
N LEU A 815 -21.66 -31.61 25.83
CA LEU A 815 -22.87 -31.18 26.54
C LEU A 815 -23.39 -32.26 27.51
N LEU A 816 -23.41 -33.52 27.07
CA LEU A 816 -23.79 -34.65 27.93
C LEU A 816 -22.85 -34.78 29.13
N SER A 817 -21.54 -34.65 28.89
CA SER A 817 -20.51 -34.70 29.94
C SER A 817 -20.60 -33.52 30.91
N ALA A 818 -21.12 -32.37 30.47
CA ALA A 818 -21.38 -31.21 31.31
C ALA A 818 -22.68 -31.34 32.14
N GLY A 819 -23.46 -32.41 31.96
CA GLY A 819 -24.66 -32.70 32.75
C GLY A 819 -25.99 -32.33 32.07
N MET A 820 -25.98 -31.94 30.79
CA MET A 820 -27.21 -31.66 30.05
C MET A 820 -27.95 -32.96 29.69
N SER A 821 -29.28 -32.97 29.78
CA SER A 821 -30.07 -34.16 29.45
C SER A 821 -30.13 -34.40 27.94
N GLU A 822 -29.97 -35.65 27.50
CA GLU A 822 -30.02 -36.04 26.09
C GLU A 822 -31.30 -35.59 25.37
N LYS A 823 -32.44 -35.55 26.07
CA LYS A 823 -33.73 -35.09 25.53
C LYS A 823 -33.76 -33.60 25.14
N ASP A 824 -32.86 -32.81 25.72
CA ASP A 824 -32.78 -31.35 25.56
C ASP A 824 -31.70 -30.95 24.53
N ILE A 825 -31.02 -31.93 23.93
CA ILE A 825 -30.01 -31.74 22.87
C ILE A 825 -30.57 -32.26 21.54
N HIS A 826 -30.50 -31.45 20.49
CA HIS A 826 -30.95 -31.83 19.15
C HIS A 826 -29.92 -31.45 18.09
N SER A 827 -29.42 -32.44 17.33
CA SER A 827 -28.38 -32.23 16.32
C SER A 827 -28.95 -32.22 14.91
N TYR A 828 -28.52 -31.26 14.08
CA TYR A 828 -28.92 -31.10 12.68
C TYR A 828 -27.69 -30.88 11.79
N SER A 829 -27.71 -31.45 10.59
CA SER A 829 -26.59 -31.40 9.63
C SER A 829 -26.51 -30.12 8.78
N ILE A 830 -27.50 -29.22 8.92
CA ILE A 830 -27.54 -27.94 8.22
C ILE A 830 -28.08 -26.82 9.12
N GLU A 831 -27.42 -25.67 9.08
CA GLU A 831 -27.74 -24.47 9.87
C GLU A 831 -29.21 -23.98 9.74
N PRO A 832 -29.76 -23.74 8.53
CA PRO A 832 -31.16 -23.31 8.40
C PRO A 832 -32.17 -24.30 8.97
N GLY A 833 -31.88 -25.60 8.88
CA GLY A 833 -32.75 -26.66 9.39
C GLY A 833 -32.85 -26.65 10.91
N ALA A 834 -31.70 -26.46 11.58
CA ALA A 834 -31.63 -26.33 13.04
C ALA A 834 -32.44 -25.12 13.53
N ILE A 835 -32.22 -23.97 12.89
CA ILE A 835 -32.87 -22.69 13.25
C ILE A 835 -34.38 -22.80 13.04
N LYS A 836 -34.83 -23.24 11.87
CA LYS A 836 -36.27 -23.41 11.59
C LYS A 836 -36.94 -24.32 12.61
N ARG A 837 -36.23 -25.37 13.05
CA ARG A 837 -36.77 -26.31 14.04
C ARG A 837 -36.76 -25.75 15.46
N ALA A 838 -35.78 -24.92 15.81
CA ALA A 838 -35.80 -24.17 17.08
C ALA A 838 -36.99 -23.19 17.12
N LEU A 839 -37.19 -22.42 16.05
CA LEU A 839 -38.30 -21.46 15.92
C LEU A 839 -39.67 -22.15 16.00
N GLN A 840 -39.87 -23.27 15.31
CA GLN A 840 -41.14 -24.02 15.32
C GLN A 840 -41.52 -24.62 16.68
N ASN A 841 -40.53 -24.94 17.52
CA ASN A 841 -40.74 -25.54 18.84
C ASN A 841 -40.68 -24.51 19.98
N SER A 842 -40.65 -23.23 19.63
CA SER A 842 -40.59 -22.13 20.59
C SER A 842 -41.87 -22.04 21.42
N VAL A 843 -41.75 -21.50 22.63
CA VAL A 843 -42.87 -21.22 23.54
C VAL A 843 -42.93 -19.73 23.86
N GLU A 844 -44.05 -19.30 24.43
CA GLU A 844 -44.24 -17.91 24.88
C GLU A 844 -43.16 -17.49 25.89
N ASP A 845 -42.69 -16.24 25.75
CA ASP A 845 -41.65 -15.62 26.57
C ASP A 845 -40.33 -16.39 26.60
N GLU A 846 -40.04 -17.15 25.54
CA GLU A 846 -38.74 -17.75 25.29
C GLU A 846 -37.78 -16.78 24.59
N LEU A 847 -36.48 -16.98 24.82
CA LEU A 847 -35.41 -16.36 24.05
C LEU A 847 -34.52 -17.41 23.40
N ILE A 848 -34.41 -17.33 22.08
CA ILE A 848 -33.56 -18.20 21.28
C ILE A 848 -32.28 -17.44 20.93
N PHE A 849 -31.15 -17.88 21.47
CA PHE A 849 -29.82 -17.45 21.05
C PHE A 849 -29.42 -18.18 19.78
N VAL A 850 -28.91 -17.46 18.78
CA VAL A 850 -28.42 -18.04 17.53
C VAL A 850 -27.04 -17.46 17.23
N ASN A 851 -26.03 -18.32 17.18
CA ASN A 851 -24.77 -17.96 16.55
C ASN A 851 -24.73 -18.41 15.08
N PHE A 852 -23.78 -17.90 14.29
CA PHE A 852 -23.84 -18.07 12.84
C PHE A 852 -22.45 -18.20 12.20
N GLU A 853 -22.42 -18.92 11.08
CA GLU A 853 -21.32 -18.81 10.10
C GLU A 853 -21.58 -17.65 9.13
N SER A 854 -22.84 -17.53 8.68
CA SER A 854 -23.30 -16.48 7.78
C SER A 854 -24.51 -15.77 8.36
N PHE A 855 -24.38 -14.47 8.64
CA PHE A 855 -25.47 -13.68 9.18
C PHE A 855 -26.68 -13.68 8.26
N GLU A 856 -26.48 -13.55 6.95
CA GLU A 856 -27.55 -13.53 5.93
C GLU A 856 -28.34 -14.84 5.93
N THR A 857 -27.65 -15.99 5.98
CA THR A 857 -28.31 -17.31 6.02
C THR A 857 -29.25 -17.43 7.22
N VAL A 858 -28.77 -17.00 8.39
CA VAL A 858 -29.54 -17.04 9.64
C VAL A 858 -30.69 -16.04 9.62
N TYR A 859 -30.42 -14.81 9.20
CA TYR A 859 -31.42 -13.75 9.13
C TYR A 859 -32.53 -14.06 8.13
N ASP A 860 -32.20 -14.65 6.98
CA ASP A 860 -33.17 -15.08 5.98
C ASP A 860 -34.05 -16.22 6.50
N ALA A 861 -33.47 -17.22 7.15
CA ALA A 861 -34.23 -18.33 7.74
C ALA A 861 -35.21 -17.84 8.82
N ILE A 862 -34.79 -16.89 9.65
CA ILE A 862 -35.64 -16.26 10.67
C ILE A 862 -36.72 -15.39 10.02
N SER A 863 -36.36 -14.60 9.01
CA SER A 863 -37.29 -13.71 8.30
C SER A 863 -38.35 -14.48 7.53
N GLU A 864 -37.98 -15.59 6.88
CA GLU A 864 -38.91 -16.49 6.20
C GLU A 864 -39.96 -17.04 7.19
N TYR A 865 -39.51 -17.52 8.35
CA TYR A 865 -40.41 -18.00 9.41
C TYR A 865 -41.32 -16.87 9.94
N ARG A 866 -40.76 -15.68 10.20
CA ARG A 866 -41.53 -14.52 10.67
C ARG A 866 -42.61 -14.12 9.67
N ASN A 867 -42.31 -14.14 8.39
CA ASN A 867 -43.27 -13.83 7.33
C ASN A 867 -44.35 -14.90 7.21
N GLN A 868 -44.01 -16.19 7.40
CA GLN A 868 -44.97 -17.29 7.43
C GLN A 868 -45.95 -17.18 8.61
N GLU A 869 -45.47 -16.84 9.82
CA GLU A 869 -46.33 -16.59 10.99
C GLU A 869 -47.27 -15.41 10.76
N MET A 870 -46.78 -14.31 10.16
CA MET A 870 -47.63 -13.16 9.82
C MET A 870 -48.68 -13.48 8.75
N ALA A 871 -48.32 -14.26 7.72
CA ALA A 871 -49.25 -14.66 6.65
C ALA A 871 -50.25 -15.76 7.09
N GLY A 872 -49.87 -16.57 8.08
CA GLY A 872 -50.65 -17.72 8.57
C GLY A 872 -51.75 -17.41 9.58
N GLY A 873 -51.92 -16.14 10.01
CA GLY A 873 -53.05 -15.73 10.85
C GLY A 873 -52.91 -16.08 12.33
N ARG A 874 -51.83 -15.66 12.98
CA ARG A 874 -51.75 -15.43 14.44
C ARG A 874 -51.47 -13.96 14.76
N GLY A 875 -52.00 -13.05 13.95
CA GLY A 875 -52.00 -11.61 14.21
C GLY A 875 -53.33 -11.18 14.81
N LEU A 876 -53.29 -10.88 16.12
CA LEU A 876 -54.36 -10.34 17.00
C LEU A 876 -55.54 -11.26 17.33
#